data_AF-A0A660ZX04-F1
#
_entry.id   AF-A0A660ZX04-F1
#
_cell.length_a   1.000
_cell.length_b   1.000
_cell.length_c   1.000
_cell.angle_alpha   90.00
_cell.angle_beta   90.00
_cell.angle_gamma   90.00
#
_symmetry.space_group_name_H-M   'P 1'
#
loop_
_entity.id
_entity.type
_entity.pdbx_description
1 polymer ?
#
loop_
_entity_poly.entity_id
_entity_poly.type
_entity_poly.pdbx_seq_one_letter_code
_entity_poly.pdbx_strand_id
1 'polypeptide(L)'
;MTRLHSNSLWRLMAMALLFCIAVPAAAIADGPRVIVIGFDGADPDRVRDLMAEGRLPHLSAMAEQGSFGDLATTNPAESPVSWASYATGQGPGHHGIFDFLRRTPGTYFPEIALASAGTTPGPSAAVVFGVRTGVALLGFFVVLLLLRAFRLRMRITVTAAVVTGVAILVATGPIASAWIPSELPLPILNRQGTPYWDYAALAGKRVTAIDIPVTFPANAEDGVQLTTALGTPDVRQTWGSWYLYSSETFDSEYSETAGTLRHVDLVGGTGATTMRGPRNFMAEGRPELLIPISFTRLDDQRMQVEVQGESMTLAVGEWSDFAHVRFALSPLVKIVATTRFKLLDLEPEWHVYQEPLNFDPHHLPPTVNISYPRGYASDLADRYGLRETLGWSIATNPLKDDAIDYATFVEDLEFTLANRRRVVMGELERGDWDLFAAVFMFTDRMQHMMYRTVDTGHPYYDEDLAAQFGDRIDWSYEEMDRIVGEIQERFVDENTLFLVISDHGFHSFRRGVNLNTWLVKNQLMGLKGAGLADAEGNYQRLEDFLDPDGRFFQNVDWTQTKAYCLGLGSIYINLRGREQIGAVMPSEYDAVCDEIINGLLDLRDPEDPDASVVNAVYRRDEIFRGPQMRKAPDLFVGFESGYRVSWQTSAGGIPPEIFEDNLNNWSGDHCSVAPDQTAGIFFSSRRLPERARSILDIAPTALHELGVPVPDDIEGSALQQSTP
;
A
#
# COMPACT_ATOMS: atom_id res chain seq x y z
N MET A 1 62.63 -39.84 23.55
CA MET A 1 62.75 -39.23 24.89
C MET A 1 63.30 -37.82 24.64
N THR A 2 62.64 -36.69 24.89
CA THR A 2 61.52 -36.34 25.78
C THR A 2 60.90 -35.03 25.29
N ARG A 3 59.57 -34.93 25.43
CA ARG A 3 58.72 -33.74 25.19
C ARG A 3 58.89 -32.70 26.31
N LEU A 4 58.52 -31.44 26.06
CA LEU A 4 57.54 -30.59 26.81
C LEU A 4 57.69 -29.10 26.40
N HIS A 5 56.75 -28.56 25.59
CA HIS A 5 55.66 -27.59 25.96
C HIS A 5 56.13 -26.12 25.99
N SER A 6 55.87 -25.25 25.00
CA SER A 6 54.59 -24.67 24.50
C SER A 6 53.63 -24.26 25.61
N ASN A 7 53.64 -22.99 26.05
CA ASN A 7 52.56 -22.40 26.87
C ASN A 7 52.55 -20.86 27.02
N SER A 8 53.11 -20.09 26.08
CA SER A 8 53.09 -18.61 26.18
C SER A 8 52.22 -17.88 25.15
N LEU A 9 51.82 -18.53 24.05
CA LEU A 9 51.01 -17.89 22.99
C LEU A 9 49.49 -18.05 23.16
N TRP A 10 49.03 -19.08 23.90
CA TRP A 10 47.61 -19.28 24.19
C TRP A 10 47.08 -18.39 25.33
N ARG A 11 47.96 -17.89 26.20
CA ARG A 11 47.56 -17.02 27.33
C ARG A 11 47.25 -15.58 26.93
N LEU A 12 47.79 -15.11 25.80
CA LEU A 12 47.45 -13.78 25.24
C LEU A 12 46.16 -13.81 24.41
N MET A 13 45.83 -14.93 23.76
CA MET A 13 44.52 -15.11 23.10
C MET A 13 43.37 -15.37 24.08
N ALA A 14 43.62 -15.99 25.24
CA ALA A 14 42.58 -16.23 26.24
C ALA A 14 42.17 -14.96 27.04
N MET A 15 42.98 -13.89 27.04
CA MET A 15 42.62 -12.62 27.68
C MET A 15 41.82 -11.67 26.77
N ALA A 16 41.80 -11.90 25.45
CA ALA A 16 40.92 -11.18 24.53
C ALA A 16 39.53 -11.83 24.36
N LEU A 17 39.35 -13.05 24.88
CA LEU A 17 38.13 -13.87 24.78
C LEU A 17 37.32 -13.93 26.10
N LEU A 18 37.68 -13.12 27.10
CA LEU A 18 36.97 -13.01 28.39
C LEU A 18 36.33 -11.63 28.62
N PHE A 19 36.22 -10.82 27.57
CA PHE A 19 35.33 -9.65 27.51
C PHE A 19 34.03 -9.93 26.75
N CYS A 20 33.63 -11.20 26.63
CA CYS A 20 32.22 -11.58 26.40
C CYS A 20 31.48 -11.61 27.75
N ILE A 21 31.60 -10.52 28.52
CA ILE A 21 30.74 -10.26 29.66
C ILE A 21 29.42 -9.80 29.05
N ALA A 22 28.36 -10.55 29.36
CA ALA A 22 26.96 -10.24 29.14
C ALA A 22 26.71 -8.91 28.44
N VAL A 23 26.15 -8.97 27.22
CA VAL A 23 25.34 -7.85 26.72
C VAL A 23 24.43 -7.48 27.89
N PRO A 24 24.56 -6.28 28.49
CA PRO A 24 23.60 -5.87 29.48
C PRO A 24 22.26 -5.93 28.76
N ALA A 25 21.25 -6.56 29.39
CA ALA A 25 19.87 -6.28 29.04
C ALA A 25 19.79 -4.78 28.78
N ALA A 26 19.35 -4.40 27.56
CA ALA A 26 19.35 -3.02 27.10
C ALA A 26 18.92 -2.15 28.27
N ALA A 27 19.82 -1.28 28.75
CA ALA A 27 19.47 -0.35 29.80
C ALA A 27 18.30 0.45 29.23
N ILE A 28 17.09 0.15 29.72
CA ILE A 28 15.88 0.88 29.41
C ILE A 28 16.24 2.33 29.70
N ALA A 29 16.17 3.19 28.68
CA ALA A 29 16.45 4.60 28.85
C ALA A 29 15.54 5.14 29.97
N ASP A 30 16.09 5.86 30.95
CA ASP A 30 15.42 6.40 32.15
C ASP A 30 14.32 7.47 31.85
N GLY A 31 13.69 7.44 30.68
CA GLY A 31 12.74 8.44 30.21
C GLY A 31 11.41 7.84 29.73
N PRO A 32 10.36 8.67 29.56
CA PRO A 32 9.06 8.22 29.10
C PRO A 32 9.16 7.62 27.69
N ARG A 33 8.39 6.56 27.48
CA ARG A 33 8.30 5.82 26.22
C ARG A 33 6.87 5.70 25.75
N VAL A 34 6.68 5.61 24.44
CA VAL A 34 5.36 5.43 23.83
C VAL A 34 5.41 4.28 22.83
N ILE A 35 4.45 3.36 22.94
CA ILE A 35 4.15 2.36 21.93
C ILE A 35 2.75 2.66 21.39
N VAL A 36 2.61 2.74 20.07
CA VAL A 36 1.32 2.83 19.38
C VAL A 36 1.19 1.67 18.41
N ILE A 37 0.19 0.81 18.62
CA ILE A 37 -0.14 -0.27 17.69
C ILE A 37 -1.49 0.03 17.05
N GLY A 38 -1.49 0.18 15.73
CA GLY A 38 -2.67 0.40 14.92
C GLY A 38 -3.21 -0.92 14.37
N PHE A 39 -4.51 -1.16 14.54
CA PHE A 39 -5.23 -2.21 13.83
C PHE A 39 -6.03 -1.51 12.73
N ASP A 40 -5.78 -1.81 11.47
CA ASP A 40 -6.57 -1.22 10.40
C ASP A 40 -7.99 -1.82 10.42
N GLY A 41 -9.02 -0.98 10.45
CA GLY A 41 -10.42 -1.40 10.37
C GLY A 41 -10.95 -2.28 11.51
N ALA A 42 -10.67 -1.98 12.78
CA ALA A 42 -11.19 -2.75 13.93
C ALA A 42 -12.42 -2.08 14.56
N ASP A 43 -13.54 -2.79 14.55
CA ASP A 43 -14.84 -2.34 15.04
C ASP A 43 -14.95 -2.42 16.58
N PRO A 44 -15.24 -1.31 17.28
CA PRO A 44 -15.43 -1.31 18.73
C PRO A 44 -16.60 -2.17 19.21
N ASP A 45 -17.68 -2.31 18.45
CA ASP A 45 -18.80 -3.15 18.86
C ASP A 45 -18.42 -4.63 18.81
N ARG A 46 -17.73 -5.06 17.74
CA ARG A 46 -17.22 -6.44 17.70
C ARG A 46 -16.22 -6.73 18.81
N VAL A 47 -15.34 -5.77 19.13
CA VAL A 47 -14.39 -5.92 20.25
C VAL A 47 -15.11 -6.03 21.59
N ARG A 48 -16.17 -5.25 21.84
CA ARG A 48 -17.00 -5.38 23.06
C ARG A 48 -17.61 -6.76 23.17
N ASP A 49 -18.20 -7.28 22.10
CA ASP A 49 -18.82 -8.60 22.07
C ASP A 49 -17.80 -9.70 22.40
N LEU A 50 -16.66 -9.69 21.71
CA LEU A 50 -15.62 -10.70 21.91
C LEU A 50 -14.95 -10.62 23.30
N MET A 51 -14.81 -9.42 23.90
CA MET A 51 -14.38 -9.28 25.30
C MET A 51 -15.43 -9.84 26.27
N ALA A 52 -16.72 -9.57 26.03
CA ALA A 52 -17.81 -10.11 26.85
C ALA A 52 -17.91 -11.65 26.76
N GLU A 53 -17.56 -12.22 25.61
CA GLU A 53 -17.43 -13.66 25.38
C GLU A 53 -16.16 -14.27 26.01
N GLY A 54 -15.23 -13.44 26.51
CA GLY A 54 -13.96 -13.88 27.09
C GLY A 54 -12.90 -14.31 26.07
N ARG A 55 -13.07 -13.91 24.80
CA ARG A 55 -12.21 -14.29 23.67
C ARG A 55 -11.04 -13.34 23.45
N LEU A 56 -11.11 -12.12 23.99
CA LEU A 56 -10.03 -11.11 23.95
C LEU A 56 -9.50 -10.83 25.37
N PRO A 57 -8.85 -11.81 26.04
CA PRO A 57 -8.43 -11.66 27.43
C PRO A 57 -7.39 -10.55 27.66
N HIS A 58 -6.52 -10.27 26.68
CA HIS A 58 -5.47 -9.26 26.85
C HIS A 58 -6.01 -7.84 26.72
N LEU A 59 -6.86 -7.58 25.72
CA LEU A 59 -7.57 -6.32 25.55
C LEU A 59 -8.56 -6.08 26.70
N SER A 60 -9.23 -7.13 27.19
CA SER A 60 -10.07 -7.04 28.40
C SER A 60 -9.25 -6.57 29.60
N ALA A 61 -8.09 -7.19 29.84
CA ALA A 61 -7.20 -6.79 30.92
C ALA A 61 -6.66 -5.35 30.75
N MET A 62 -6.33 -4.95 29.53
CA MET A 62 -5.90 -3.59 29.21
C MET A 62 -7.01 -2.56 29.48
N ALA A 63 -8.25 -2.86 29.10
CA ALA A 63 -9.41 -2.01 29.37
C ALA A 63 -9.69 -1.86 30.87
N GLU A 64 -9.59 -2.96 31.63
CA GLU A 64 -9.80 -2.94 33.09
C GLU A 64 -8.72 -2.13 33.82
N GLN A 65 -7.47 -2.23 33.39
CA GLN A 65 -6.34 -1.53 34.01
C GLN A 65 -6.28 -0.05 33.61
N GLY A 66 -6.55 0.25 32.33
CA GLY A 66 -6.42 1.57 31.74
C GLY A 66 -7.73 2.14 31.21
N SER A 67 -7.81 2.35 29.89
CA SER A 67 -8.98 2.95 29.24
C SER A 67 -9.32 2.23 27.95
N PHE A 68 -10.62 2.09 27.68
CA PHE A 68 -11.18 1.61 26.42
C PHE A 68 -12.33 2.53 25.98
N GLY A 69 -12.52 2.71 24.68
CA GLY A 69 -13.71 3.31 24.11
C GLY A 69 -13.56 3.57 22.61
N ASP A 70 -14.51 4.32 22.07
CA ASP A 70 -14.51 4.64 20.64
C ASP A 70 -13.46 5.70 20.31
N LEU A 71 -12.87 5.57 19.13
CA LEU A 71 -12.01 6.55 18.50
C LEU A 71 -12.72 7.10 17.26
N ALA A 72 -13.10 8.38 17.29
CA ALA A 72 -13.69 9.01 16.12
C ALA A 72 -12.68 9.04 14.95
N THR A 73 -13.11 8.50 13.81
CA THR A 73 -12.39 8.47 12.54
C THR A 73 -12.42 9.83 11.85
N THR A 74 -11.77 9.95 10.69
CA THR A 74 -11.89 11.13 9.82
C THR A 74 -13.19 11.12 9.02
N ASN A 75 -13.53 12.25 8.42
CA ASN A 75 -14.51 12.29 7.33
C ASN A 75 -13.74 12.57 6.03
N PRO A 76 -13.67 11.63 5.07
CA PRO A 76 -14.28 10.30 5.11
C PRO A 76 -13.52 9.29 5.98
N ALA A 77 -14.21 8.20 6.37
CA ALA A 77 -13.68 7.12 7.20
C ALA A 77 -12.83 6.12 6.37
N GLU A 78 -11.90 6.64 5.58
CA GLU A 78 -11.05 5.84 4.69
C GLU A 78 -9.63 5.72 5.26
N SER A 79 -9.03 4.53 5.22
CA SER A 79 -7.69 4.28 5.75
C SER A 79 -6.62 5.30 5.28
N PRO A 80 -6.50 5.69 3.99
CA PRO A 80 -5.50 6.68 3.59
C PRO A 80 -5.74 8.07 4.19
N VAL A 81 -7.00 8.42 4.49
CA VAL A 81 -7.36 9.71 5.11
C VAL A 81 -7.06 9.65 6.61
N SER A 82 -7.55 8.62 7.27
CA SER A 82 -7.41 8.39 8.70
C SER A 82 -5.94 8.22 9.11
N TRP A 83 -5.15 7.44 8.36
CA TRP A 83 -3.72 7.26 8.66
C TRP A 83 -2.88 8.51 8.36
N ALA A 84 -3.26 9.33 7.38
CA ALA A 84 -2.62 10.63 7.15
C ALA A 84 -2.93 11.61 8.30
N SER A 85 -4.15 11.57 8.82
CA SER A 85 -4.58 12.33 10.00
C SER A 85 -3.90 11.85 11.29
N TYR A 86 -3.75 10.54 11.49
CA TYR A 86 -2.95 9.94 12.56
C TYR A 86 -1.49 10.41 12.50
N ALA A 87 -0.88 10.36 11.31
CA ALA A 87 0.51 10.73 11.13
C ALA A 87 0.76 12.20 11.49
N THR A 88 -0.14 13.10 11.10
CA THR A 88 0.08 14.56 11.18
C THR A 88 -0.61 15.23 12.36
N GLY A 89 -1.62 14.59 12.96
CA GLY A 89 -2.53 15.24 13.90
C GLY A 89 -3.40 16.34 13.27
N GLN A 90 -3.54 16.34 11.94
CA GLN A 90 -4.27 17.34 11.16
C GLN A 90 -5.36 16.67 10.31
N GLY A 91 -6.46 17.37 10.03
CA GLY A 91 -7.49 16.87 9.14
C GLY A 91 -7.19 16.98 7.63
N PRO A 92 -8.08 16.45 6.76
CA PRO A 92 -7.85 16.31 5.32
C PRO A 92 -7.58 17.61 4.56
N GLY A 93 -8.20 18.71 5.00
CA GLY A 93 -7.96 20.03 4.39
C GLY A 93 -6.53 20.57 4.62
N HIS A 94 -5.76 20.00 5.55
CA HIS A 94 -4.35 20.31 5.78
C HIS A 94 -3.42 19.36 5.03
N HIS A 95 -3.54 18.05 5.26
CA HIS A 95 -2.63 17.08 4.65
C HIS A 95 -2.94 16.77 3.17
N GLY A 96 -4.15 17.09 2.69
CA GLY A 96 -4.53 17.03 1.28
C GLY A 96 -4.83 15.63 0.73
N ILE A 97 -5.03 14.65 1.62
CA ILE A 97 -5.51 13.31 1.27
C ILE A 97 -6.98 13.28 1.65
N PHE A 98 -7.86 13.14 0.65
CA PHE A 98 -9.31 13.13 0.84
C PHE A 98 -9.95 11.79 0.48
N ASP A 99 -9.19 10.92 -0.19
CA ASP A 99 -9.66 9.68 -0.82
C ASP A 99 -8.42 8.89 -1.30
N PHE A 100 -8.59 7.69 -1.84
CA PHE A 100 -7.61 7.00 -2.70
C PHE A 100 -7.43 7.67 -4.07
N LEU A 101 -8.51 8.25 -4.63
CA LEU A 101 -8.50 8.96 -5.91
C LEU A 101 -8.82 10.45 -5.71
N ARG A 102 -8.00 11.32 -6.28
CA ARG A 102 -8.29 12.76 -6.30
C ARG A 102 -8.50 13.25 -7.73
N ARG A 103 -9.39 14.22 -7.92
CA ARG A 103 -9.43 14.99 -9.17
C ARG A 103 -8.23 15.94 -9.25
N THR A 104 -7.79 16.23 -10.48
CA THR A 104 -6.83 17.31 -10.73
C THR A 104 -7.57 18.61 -11.07
N PRO A 105 -7.45 19.68 -10.26
CA PRO A 105 -8.12 20.95 -10.56
C PRO A 105 -7.74 21.49 -11.94
N GLY A 106 -8.73 22.01 -12.68
CA GLY A 106 -8.55 22.47 -14.05
C GLY A 106 -8.59 21.35 -15.11
N THR A 107 -8.72 20.09 -14.70
CA THR A 107 -9.04 18.95 -15.56
C THR A 107 -10.20 18.14 -14.95
N TYR A 108 -10.58 17.04 -15.59
CA TYR A 108 -11.52 16.05 -15.07
C TYR A 108 -10.87 14.69 -14.83
N PHE A 109 -9.55 14.62 -14.95
CA PHE A 109 -8.79 13.38 -14.80
C PHE A 109 -8.55 13.09 -13.33
N PRO A 110 -8.71 11.82 -12.90
CA PRO A 110 -8.27 11.39 -11.59
C PRO A 110 -6.75 11.19 -11.55
N GLU A 111 -6.21 11.30 -10.35
CA GLU A 111 -4.87 10.89 -9.97
C GLU A 111 -4.95 10.06 -8.70
N ILE A 112 -4.00 9.14 -8.51
CA ILE A 112 -3.82 8.50 -7.21
C ILE A 112 -3.45 9.57 -6.18
N ALA A 113 -4.19 9.61 -5.08
CA ALA A 113 -4.04 10.63 -4.06
C ALA A 113 -2.78 10.44 -3.20
N LEU A 114 -2.29 9.20 -3.05
CA LEU A 114 -1.23 8.82 -2.12
C LEU A 114 0.18 9.27 -2.58
N ALA A 115 0.51 8.97 -3.83
CA ALA A 115 1.79 9.31 -4.42
C ALA A 115 1.64 9.66 -5.90
N SER A 116 2.47 10.58 -6.39
CA SER A 116 2.51 10.98 -7.79
C SER A 116 3.87 10.66 -8.42
N ALA A 117 3.87 10.49 -9.74
CA ALA A 117 5.10 10.29 -10.50
C ALA A 117 5.69 11.63 -10.97
N GLY A 118 6.99 11.82 -10.73
CA GLY A 118 7.79 12.90 -11.27
C GLY A 118 9.10 12.39 -11.90
N THR A 119 9.97 13.31 -12.31
CA THR A 119 11.33 12.99 -12.75
C THR A 119 12.36 13.92 -12.11
N THR A 120 13.59 13.43 -11.99
CA THR A 120 14.75 14.21 -11.53
C THR A 120 15.92 14.00 -12.50
N PRO A 121 16.85 14.98 -12.66
CA PRO A 121 18.02 14.79 -13.50
C PRO A 121 18.82 13.54 -13.10
N GLY A 122 19.30 12.83 -14.10
CA GLY A 122 20.17 11.68 -13.92
C GLY A 122 21.57 12.04 -13.40
N PRO A 123 22.51 11.08 -13.38
CA PRO A 123 23.86 11.29 -12.86
C PRO A 123 24.59 12.47 -13.50
N SER A 124 25.43 13.15 -12.71
CA SER A 124 26.17 14.33 -13.18
C SER A 124 27.07 14.04 -14.39
N ALA A 125 27.39 15.09 -15.16
CA ALA A 125 28.28 14.98 -16.32
C ALA A 125 29.66 14.35 -15.98
N ALA A 126 30.14 14.52 -14.75
CA ALA A 126 31.38 13.90 -14.29
C ALA A 126 31.27 12.37 -14.16
N VAL A 127 30.14 11.87 -13.64
CA VAL A 127 29.85 10.43 -13.56
C VAL A 127 29.71 9.85 -14.97
N VAL A 128 28.96 10.52 -15.84
CA VAL A 128 28.82 10.15 -17.25
C VAL A 128 30.17 10.11 -17.96
N PHE A 129 31.02 11.11 -17.74
CA PHE A 129 32.37 11.16 -18.29
C PHE A 129 33.27 10.04 -17.75
N GLY A 130 33.18 9.73 -16.46
CA GLY A 130 33.88 8.60 -15.85
C GLY A 130 33.54 7.27 -16.50
N VAL A 131 32.25 6.99 -16.71
CA VAL A 131 31.77 5.78 -17.41
C VAL A 131 32.28 5.72 -18.85
N ARG A 132 32.15 6.84 -19.60
CA ARG A 132 32.69 6.95 -20.98
C ARG A 132 34.19 6.63 -21.04
N THR A 133 34.95 7.17 -20.09
CA THR A 133 36.40 6.97 -20.00
C THR A 133 36.73 5.53 -19.63
N GLY A 134 35.98 4.90 -18.71
CA GLY A 134 36.14 3.50 -18.34
C GLY A 134 35.94 2.54 -19.52
N VAL A 135 34.88 2.74 -20.31
CA VAL A 135 34.61 1.95 -21.53
C VAL A 135 35.73 2.14 -22.56
N ALA A 136 36.19 3.37 -22.77
CA ALA A 136 37.30 3.64 -23.69
C ALA A 136 38.62 3.01 -23.25
N LEU A 137 38.93 3.05 -21.95
CA LEU A 137 40.11 2.38 -21.39
C LEU A 137 40.02 0.86 -21.56
N LEU A 138 38.85 0.26 -21.32
CA LEU A 138 38.64 -1.17 -21.55
C LEU A 138 38.88 -1.53 -23.02
N GLY A 139 38.30 -0.77 -23.95
CA GLY A 139 38.52 -0.93 -25.39
C GLY A 139 39.99 -0.76 -25.79
N PHE A 140 40.68 0.23 -25.21
CA PHE A 140 42.11 0.45 -25.39
C PHE A 140 42.94 -0.78 -24.95
N PHE A 141 42.66 -1.36 -23.78
CA PHE A 141 43.36 -2.55 -23.30
C PHE A 141 43.10 -3.78 -24.17
N VAL A 142 41.86 -3.98 -24.65
CA VAL A 142 41.53 -5.07 -25.59
C VAL A 142 42.33 -4.94 -26.88
N VAL A 143 42.38 -3.73 -27.47
CA VAL A 143 43.16 -3.48 -28.69
C VAL A 143 44.65 -3.69 -28.44
N LEU A 144 45.18 -3.25 -27.30
CA LEU A 144 46.58 -3.42 -26.95
C LEU A 144 46.96 -4.90 -26.75
N LEU A 145 46.06 -5.70 -26.16
CA LEU A 145 46.20 -7.16 -26.05
C LEU A 145 46.21 -7.83 -27.43
N LEU A 146 45.28 -7.45 -28.32
CA LEU A 146 45.24 -7.95 -29.70
C LEU A 146 46.52 -7.61 -30.47
N LEU A 147 46.97 -6.34 -30.44
CA LEU A 147 48.19 -5.91 -31.13
C LEU A 147 49.46 -6.59 -30.59
N ARG A 148 49.49 -6.91 -29.28
CA ARG A 148 50.57 -7.70 -28.67
C ARG A 148 50.54 -9.16 -29.13
N ALA A 149 49.36 -9.76 -29.28
CA ALA A 149 49.20 -11.11 -29.82
C ALA A 149 49.74 -11.20 -31.27
N PHE A 150 49.61 -10.13 -32.07
CA PHE A 150 50.14 -10.04 -33.43
C PHE A 150 51.61 -9.58 -33.54
N ARG A 151 52.35 -9.46 -32.42
CA ARG A 151 53.81 -9.14 -32.37
C ARG A 151 54.22 -7.85 -33.11
N LEU A 152 53.37 -6.81 -33.15
CA LEU A 152 53.75 -5.52 -33.72
C LEU A 152 54.81 -4.78 -32.87
N ARG A 153 55.64 -3.94 -33.51
CA ARG A 153 56.68 -3.13 -32.84
C ARG A 153 56.05 -2.16 -31.82
N MET A 154 56.56 -2.17 -30.58
CA MET A 154 56.05 -1.39 -29.43
C MET A 154 55.66 0.07 -29.73
N ARG A 155 56.46 0.82 -30.49
CA ARG A 155 56.16 2.23 -30.82
C ARG A 155 54.96 2.39 -31.76
N ILE A 156 54.75 1.47 -32.71
CA ILE A 156 53.58 1.47 -33.59
C ILE A 156 52.36 1.01 -32.79
N THR A 157 52.53 0.02 -31.93
CA THR A 157 51.49 -0.51 -31.05
C THR A 157 50.91 0.54 -30.11
N VAL A 158 51.75 1.35 -29.45
CA VAL A 158 51.28 2.39 -28.52
C VAL A 158 50.54 3.50 -29.26
N THR A 159 51.09 4.02 -30.37
CA THR A 159 50.43 5.09 -31.13
C THR A 159 49.11 4.62 -31.74
N ALA A 160 49.09 3.42 -32.35
CA ALA A 160 47.87 2.83 -32.88
C ALA A 160 46.85 2.59 -31.76
N ALA A 161 47.27 2.05 -30.60
CA ALA A 161 46.38 1.87 -29.47
C ALA A 161 45.82 3.19 -28.95
N VAL A 162 46.62 4.26 -28.85
CA VAL A 162 46.14 5.59 -28.38
C VAL A 162 45.13 6.18 -29.37
N VAL A 163 45.42 6.15 -30.68
CA VAL A 163 44.49 6.65 -31.71
C VAL A 163 43.21 5.82 -31.72
N THR A 164 43.30 4.50 -31.62
CA THR A 164 42.14 3.62 -31.53
C THR A 164 41.38 3.83 -30.22
N GLY A 165 42.05 4.07 -29.09
CA GLY A 165 41.41 4.37 -27.82
C GLY A 165 40.63 5.69 -27.84
N VAL A 166 41.17 6.73 -28.47
CA VAL A 166 40.46 8.00 -28.69
C VAL A 166 39.30 7.81 -29.68
N ALA A 167 39.51 7.06 -30.76
CA ALA A 167 38.45 6.75 -31.72
C ALA A 167 37.32 5.94 -31.08
N ILE A 168 37.66 4.96 -30.22
CA ILE A 168 36.70 4.21 -29.41
C ILE A 168 35.99 5.16 -28.46
N LEU A 169 36.68 6.04 -27.71
CA LEU A 169 36.03 7.01 -26.82
C LEU A 169 35.01 7.91 -27.55
N VAL A 170 35.36 8.39 -28.74
CA VAL A 170 34.48 9.22 -29.57
C VAL A 170 33.31 8.40 -30.12
N ALA A 171 33.54 7.17 -30.55
CA ALA A 171 32.52 6.30 -31.13
C ALA A 171 31.58 5.66 -30.08
N THR A 172 32.10 5.27 -28.92
CA THR A 172 31.37 4.62 -27.84
C THR A 172 30.85 5.60 -26.80
N GLY A 173 31.35 6.84 -26.77
CA GLY A 173 30.87 7.90 -25.88
C GLY A 173 29.35 8.11 -25.95
N PRO A 174 28.75 8.27 -27.15
CA PRO A 174 27.30 8.34 -27.32
C PRO A 174 26.58 7.05 -26.88
N ILE A 175 27.12 5.89 -27.22
CA ILE A 175 26.53 4.57 -26.87
C ILE A 175 26.51 4.35 -25.35
N ALA A 176 27.63 4.61 -24.67
CA ALA A 176 27.74 4.51 -23.22
C ALA A 176 26.85 5.54 -22.50
N SER A 177 26.55 6.67 -23.15
CA SER A 177 25.61 7.65 -22.60
C SER A 177 24.18 7.17 -22.67
N ALA A 178 23.81 6.40 -23.69
CA ALA A 178 22.49 5.77 -23.78
C ALA A 178 22.28 4.71 -22.68
N TRP A 179 23.34 4.22 -22.04
CA TRP A 179 23.24 3.30 -20.90
C TRP A 179 23.04 4.00 -19.56
N ILE A 180 23.12 5.33 -19.53
CA ILE A 180 22.94 6.15 -18.34
C ILE A 180 21.66 6.99 -18.53
N PRO A 181 20.69 6.91 -17.60
CA PRO A 181 19.46 7.67 -17.72
C PRO A 181 19.75 9.17 -17.62
N SER A 182 19.21 9.97 -18.54
CA SER A 182 19.25 11.44 -18.45
C SER A 182 18.29 11.98 -17.40
N GLU A 183 17.21 11.24 -17.13
CA GLU A 183 16.22 11.49 -16.09
C GLU A 183 15.90 10.19 -15.35
N LEU A 184 15.70 10.29 -14.05
CA LEU A 184 15.27 9.18 -13.19
C LEU A 184 13.81 9.40 -12.77
N PRO A 185 12.98 8.35 -12.71
CA PRO A 185 11.67 8.41 -12.07
C PRO A 185 11.83 8.90 -10.63
N LEU A 186 10.97 9.81 -10.18
CA LEU A 186 10.95 10.32 -8.82
C LEU A 186 9.54 10.17 -8.26
N PRO A 187 9.27 9.21 -7.36
CA PRO A 187 8.01 9.18 -6.64
C PRO A 187 7.91 10.40 -5.72
N ILE A 188 6.72 10.98 -5.59
CA ILE A 188 6.43 12.16 -4.77
C ILE A 188 5.30 11.81 -3.81
N LEU A 189 5.55 11.95 -2.51
CA LEU A 189 4.52 11.79 -1.48
C LEU A 189 3.56 12.98 -1.56
N ASN A 190 2.27 12.69 -1.75
CA ASN A 190 1.27 13.75 -1.88
C ASN A 190 0.79 14.29 -0.53
N ARG A 191 0.88 13.50 0.53
CA ARG A 191 0.53 13.90 1.90
C ARG A 191 1.40 15.10 2.32
N GLN A 192 0.74 16.17 2.73
CA GLN A 192 1.35 17.34 3.33
C GLN A 192 1.35 17.22 4.87
N GLY A 193 2.01 18.16 5.54
CA GLY A 193 2.10 18.18 7.00
C GLY A 193 3.27 17.36 7.53
N THR A 194 3.81 17.81 8.65
CA THR A 194 4.92 17.14 9.34
C THR A 194 4.34 16.04 10.22
N PRO A 195 4.79 14.78 10.08
CA PRO A 195 4.29 13.73 10.95
C PRO A 195 4.86 13.87 12.37
N TYR A 196 4.12 13.41 13.38
CA TYR A 196 4.47 13.62 14.79
C TYR A 196 5.78 12.94 15.21
N TRP A 197 6.16 11.86 14.53
CA TRP A 197 7.47 11.24 14.76
C TRP A 197 8.64 12.10 14.33
N ASP A 198 8.49 12.96 13.31
CA ASP A 198 9.55 13.89 12.92
C ASP A 198 9.73 14.98 13.98
N TYR A 199 8.64 15.47 14.58
CA TYR A 199 8.72 16.37 15.74
C TYR A 199 9.40 15.71 16.95
N ALA A 200 9.12 14.42 17.20
CA ALA A 200 9.81 13.67 18.24
C ALA A 200 11.31 13.53 17.95
N ALA A 201 11.69 13.19 16.72
CA ALA A 201 13.08 13.04 16.30
C ALA A 201 13.86 14.36 16.39
N LEU A 202 13.27 15.48 15.96
CA LEU A 202 13.85 16.82 16.10
C LEU A 202 14.07 17.22 17.57
N ALA A 203 13.26 16.67 18.50
CA ALA A 203 13.45 16.82 19.94
C ALA A 203 14.48 15.82 20.53
N GLY A 204 15.18 15.06 19.69
CA GLY A 204 16.21 14.10 20.08
C GLY A 204 15.67 12.75 20.53
N LYS A 205 14.41 12.41 20.23
CA LYS A 205 13.84 11.09 20.50
C LYS A 205 14.18 10.10 19.40
N ARG A 206 14.41 8.85 19.77
CA ARG A 206 14.60 7.75 18.82
C ARG A 206 13.23 7.21 18.41
N VAL A 207 12.98 7.10 17.12
CA VAL A 207 11.69 6.66 16.60
C VAL A 207 11.86 5.41 15.76
N THR A 208 11.04 4.39 16.02
CA THR A 208 10.84 3.26 15.11
C THR A 208 9.37 3.22 14.68
N ALA A 209 9.13 3.27 13.38
CA ALA A 209 7.82 3.32 12.76
C ALA A 209 7.73 2.23 11.67
N ILE A 210 6.99 1.15 11.93
CA ILE A 210 6.94 -0.03 11.05
C ILE A 210 5.64 -0.07 10.27
N ASP A 211 5.80 -0.09 8.95
CA ASP A 211 4.76 -0.32 7.95
C ASP A 211 3.62 0.69 8.11
N ILE A 212 3.96 1.97 8.13
CA ILE A 212 3.01 3.07 8.30
C ILE A 212 2.38 3.45 6.94
N PRO A 213 1.05 3.46 6.80
CA PRO A 213 0.36 3.92 5.60
C PRO A 213 0.70 5.37 5.22
N VAL A 214 0.60 5.68 3.92
CA VAL A 214 0.71 7.06 3.39
C VAL A 214 2.05 7.74 3.70
N THR A 215 3.12 6.96 3.61
CA THR A 215 4.51 7.41 3.83
C THR A 215 5.43 7.13 2.64
N PHE A 216 4.91 6.68 1.50
CA PHE A 216 5.71 6.41 0.30
C PHE A 216 5.85 7.64 -0.62
N PRO A 217 7.06 7.95 -1.13
CA PRO A 217 8.35 7.36 -0.74
C PRO A 217 8.75 7.78 0.67
N ALA A 218 9.47 6.89 1.36
CA ALA A 218 9.93 7.12 2.72
C ALA A 218 10.85 8.33 2.80
N ASN A 219 10.46 9.28 3.65
CA ASN A 219 11.26 10.43 4.05
C ASN A 219 10.90 10.80 5.49
N ALA A 220 11.91 11.07 6.31
CA ALA A 220 11.75 11.41 7.71
C ALA A 220 12.99 12.18 8.21
N GLU A 221 12.93 12.69 9.44
CA GLU A 221 14.05 13.37 10.11
C GLU A 221 15.11 12.38 10.62
N ASP A 222 16.33 12.88 10.80
CA ASP A 222 17.42 12.10 11.42
C ASP A 222 16.98 11.61 12.81
N GLY A 223 17.10 10.30 13.07
CA GLY A 223 16.61 9.67 14.30
C GLY A 223 15.33 8.85 14.14
N VAL A 224 14.71 8.90 12.96
CA VAL A 224 13.58 8.03 12.58
C VAL A 224 14.06 6.81 11.80
N GLN A 225 13.55 5.64 12.18
CA GLN A 225 13.54 4.43 11.37
C GLN A 225 12.11 4.16 10.92
N LEU A 226 11.85 4.14 9.61
CA LEU A 226 10.52 4.06 9.03
C LEU A 226 10.47 3.00 7.92
N THR A 227 9.43 2.17 7.87
CA THR A 227 9.03 1.43 6.67
C THR A 227 7.66 1.86 6.19
N THR A 228 7.47 1.86 4.88
CA THR A 228 6.22 2.28 4.24
C THR A 228 5.24 1.12 4.13
N ALA A 229 3.94 1.43 4.08
CA ALA A 229 2.88 0.45 3.81
C ALA A 229 1.94 0.96 2.72
N LEU A 230 0.61 0.92 2.94
CA LEU A 230 -0.41 1.34 1.99
C LEU A 230 -0.02 2.64 1.27
N GLY A 231 -0.02 2.60 -0.06
CA GLY A 231 0.54 3.66 -0.92
C GLY A 231 1.92 3.36 -1.50
N THR A 232 2.59 2.29 -1.06
CA THR A 232 3.81 1.76 -1.70
C THR A 232 3.41 0.88 -2.88
N PRO A 233 3.81 1.19 -4.13
CA PRO A 233 3.48 0.39 -5.30
C PRO A 233 4.42 -0.82 -5.45
N ASP A 234 4.09 -1.71 -6.40
CA ASP A 234 5.01 -2.77 -6.85
C ASP A 234 6.10 -2.21 -7.79
N VAL A 235 7.04 -3.06 -8.25
CA VAL A 235 8.08 -2.59 -9.19
C VAL A 235 7.50 -2.12 -10.54
N ARG A 236 6.32 -2.60 -10.92
CA ARG A 236 5.61 -2.20 -12.14
C ARG A 236 4.89 -0.85 -11.99
N GLN A 237 4.89 -0.28 -10.78
CA GLN A 237 4.15 0.93 -10.39
C GLN A 237 2.63 0.71 -10.38
N THR A 238 2.20 -0.52 -10.12
CA THR A 238 0.80 -0.89 -9.91
C THR A 238 0.50 -1.05 -8.42
N TRP A 239 -0.77 -1.28 -8.11
CA TRP A 239 -1.30 -1.45 -6.75
C TRP A 239 -1.52 -2.93 -6.41
N GLY A 240 -0.61 -3.80 -6.86
CA GLY A 240 -0.67 -5.24 -6.60
C GLY A 240 -1.16 -6.08 -7.77
N SER A 241 -0.75 -5.76 -9.00
CA SER A 241 -1.02 -6.63 -10.15
C SER A 241 -0.36 -8.00 -9.98
N TRP A 242 -1.18 -9.04 -10.11
CA TRP A 242 -0.83 -10.45 -9.92
C TRP A 242 -0.94 -11.23 -11.24
N TYR A 243 -0.52 -12.50 -11.26
CA TYR A 243 -0.66 -13.37 -12.45
C TYR A 243 -1.28 -14.72 -12.10
N LEU A 244 -2.07 -15.24 -13.04
CA LEU A 244 -2.50 -16.63 -13.05
C LEU A 244 -2.08 -17.26 -14.37
N TYR A 245 -1.21 -18.27 -14.28
CA TYR A 245 -0.78 -19.10 -15.40
C TYR A 245 -1.57 -20.39 -15.40
N SER A 246 -2.12 -20.78 -16.55
CA SER A 246 -2.98 -21.96 -16.63
C SER A 246 -3.05 -22.56 -18.03
N SER A 247 -3.45 -23.83 -18.14
CA SER A 247 -3.93 -24.40 -19.41
C SER A 247 -5.37 -23.98 -19.76
N GLU A 248 -6.08 -23.29 -18.87
CA GLU A 248 -7.40 -22.73 -19.13
C GLU A 248 -7.36 -21.63 -20.20
N THR A 249 -8.41 -21.54 -21.02
CA THR A 249 -8.60 -20.44 -21.97
C THR A 249 -9.46 -19.35 -21.33
N PHE A 250 -8.94 -18.12 -21.30
CA PHE A 250 -9.63 -16.97 -20.72
C PHE A 250 -10.27 -16.09 -21.80
N ASP A 251 -11.44 -15.51 -21.52
CA ASP A 251 -12.12 -14.56 -22.42
C ASP A 251 -11.37 -13.21 -22.52
N SER A 252 -10.58 -12.88 -21.51
CA SER A 252 -9.79 -11.66 -21.41
C SER A 252 -8.39 -12.00 -20.91
N GLU A 253 -7.40 -11.23 -21.38
CA GLU A 253 -6.03 -11.29 -20.87
C GLU A 253 -5.92 -10.72 -19.45
N TYR A 254 -6.91 -9.94 -19.05
CA TYR A 254 -6.92 -9.18 -17.82
C TYR A 254 -8.19 -9.37 -17.01
N SER A 255 -8.04 -9.37 -15.68
CA SER A 255 -9.11 -9.44 -14.70
C SER A 255 -9.64 -8.06 -14.31
N GLU A 256 -10.66 -8.00 -13.45
CA GLU A 256 -11.28 -6.74 -13.04
C GLU A 256 -10.33 -5.87 -12.19
N THR A 257 -9.50 -6.49 -11.33
CA THR A 257 -8.56 -5.80 -10.41
C THR A 257 -7.13 -5.69 -10.93
N ALA A 258 -6.95 -5.70 -12.24
CA ALA A 258 -5.65 -5.59 -12.90
C ALA A 258 -4.70 -6.80 -12.72
N GLY A 259 -5.28 -8.00 -12.56
CA GLY A 259 -4.59 -9.28 -12.65
C GLY A 259 -4.37 -9.70 -14.11
N THR A 260 -3.28 -10.40 -14.36
CA THR A 260 -2.92 -10.87 -15.71
C THR A 260 -3.16 -12.38 -15.83
N LEU A 261 -4.09 -12.77 -16.70
CA LEU A 261 -4.44 -14.15 -16.98
C LEU A 261 -3.62 -14.66 -18.18
N ARG A 262 -3.05 -15.87 -18.06
CA ARG A 262 -2.08 -16.41 -19.03
C ARG A 262 -2.37 -17.87 -19.34
N HIS A 263 -2.96 -18.09 -20.51
CA HIS A 263 -3.04 -19.42 -21.10
C HIS A 263 -1.65 -19.91 -21.54
N VAL A 264 -1.30 -21.14 -21.16
CA VAL A 264 -0.02 -21.80 -21.45
C VAL A 264 -0.25 -23.29 -21.70
N ASP A 265 -0.03 -23.73 -22.94
CA ASP A 265 -0.04 -25.15 -23.29
C ASP A 265 1.28 -25.86 -22.87
N LEU A 266 1.16 -27.07 -22.33
CA LEU A 266 2.29 -27.94 -22.04
C LEU A 266 2.56 -28.90 -23.21
N VAL A 267 3.64 -28.67 -23.97
CA VAL A 267 4.06 -29.58 -25.05
C VAL A 267 5.18 -30.48 -24.55
N GLY A 268 4.91 -31.79 -24.47
CA GLY A 268 5.87 -32.74 -23.90
C GLY A 268 6.11 -32.55 -22.40
N GLY A 269 5.11 -32.00 -21.68
CA GLY A 269 5.16 -31.74 -20.24
C GLY A 269 5.69 -30.36 -19.85
N THR A 270 6.15 -29.55 -20.82
CA THR A 270 6.71 -28.21 -20.57
C THR A 270 6.00 -27.15 -21.41
N GLY A 271 5.68 -26.01 -20.79
CA GLY A 271 5.16 -24.81 -21.44
C GLY A 271 5.98 -23.59 -21.06
N ALA A 272 5.96 -22.55 -21.90
CA ALA A 272 6.70 -21.32 -21.64
C ALA A 272 5.90 -20.10 -22.09
N THR A 273 6.06 -19.00 -21.38
CA THR A 273 5.44 -17.71 -21.68
C THR A 273 6.33 -16.57 -21.17
N THR A 274 5.76 -15.38 -21.02
CA THR A 274 6.45 -14.23 -20.45
C THR A 274 5.71 -13.65 -19.25
N MET A 275 6.48 -13.30 -18.23
CA MET A 275 6.08 -12.45 -17.13
C MET A 275 6.33 -10.99 -17.51
N ARG A 276 5.35 -10.13 -17.23
CA ARG A 276 5.46 -8.69 -17.49
C ARG A 276 6.20 -8.00 -16.34
N GLY A 277 7.01 -7.01 -16.67
CA GLY A 277 7.87 -6.27 -15.74
C GLY A 277 7.62 -4.77 -15.76
N PRO A 278 8.49 -3.97 -15.13
CA PRO A 278 8.41 -2.52 -15.21
C PRO A 278 8.60 -2.01 -16.65
N ARG A 279 8.02 -0.85 -16.94
CA ARG A 279 8.29 -0.11 -18.18
C ARG A 279 9.72 0.43 -18.21
N ASN A 280 10.39 0.27 -19.35
CA ASN A 280 11.75 0.77 -19.53
C ASN A 280 11.76 2.27 -19.80
N PHE A 281 11.84 3.08 -18.74
CA PHE A 281 11.86 4.54 -18.84
C PHE A 281 13.08 5.11 -19.59
N MET A 282 14.11 4.30 -19.86
CA MET A 282 15.30 4.69 -20.63
C MET A 282 15.14 4.49 -22.14
N ALA A 283 14.14 3.71 -22.57
CA ALA A 283 13.89 3.43 -23.98
C ALA A 283 12.76 4.30 -24.54
N GLU A 284 12.87 4.65 -25.82
CA GLU A 284 11.80 5.34 -26.54
C GLU A 284 10.51 4.51 -26.52
N GLY A 285 9.37 5.17 -26.29
CA GLY A 285 8.07 4.50 -26.12
C GLY A 285 7.88 3.78 -24.77
N ARG A 286 8.90 3.74 -23.91
CA ARG A 286 8.88 3.12 -22.58
C ARG A 286 8.24 1.72 -22.56
N PRO A 287 8.70 0.77 -23.40
CA PRO A 287 8.10 -0.55 -23.52
C PRO A 287 8.18 -1.31 -22.19
N GLU A 288 7.21 -2.18 -21.96
CA GLU A 288 7.22 -3.12 -20.83
C GLU A 288 8.37 -4.14 -21.00
N LEU A 289 9.08 -4.45 -19.91
CA LEU A 289 10.12 -5.48 -19.93
C LEU A 289 9.50 -6.86 -19.73
N LEU A 290 9.76 -7.79 -20.63
CA LEU A 290 9.21 -9.15 -20.58
C LEU A 290 10.29 -10.15 -20.18
N ILE A 291 10.01 -10.99 -19.19
CA ILE A 291 10.91 -12.03 -18.69
C ILE A 291 10.37 -13.41 -19.06
N PRO A 292 11.15 -14.26 -19.74
CA PRO A 292 10.75 -15.64 -19.99
C PRO A 292 10.54 -16.41 -18.69
N ILE A 293 9.46 -17.16 -18.64
CA ILE A 293 9.11 -18.07 -17.55
C ILE A 293 8.60 -19.38 -18.14
N SER A 294 8.91 -20.51 -17.52
CA SER A 294 8.47 -21.84 -17.98
C SER A 294 7.96 -22.72 -16.85
N PHE A 295 7.05 -23.60 -17.22
CA PHE A 295 6.34 -24.52 -16.34
C PHE A 295 6.57 -25.94 -16.85
N THR A 296 7.02 -26.85 -15.99
CA THR A 296 7.22 -28.27 -16.32
C THR A 296 6.44 -29.13 -15.34
N ARG A 297 5.42 -29.85 -15.82
CA ARG A 297 4.71 -30.84 -15.00
C ARG A 297 5.65 -32.02 -14.74
N LEU A 298 5.92 -32.31 -13.46
CA LEU A 298 6.83 -33.38 -13.06
C LEU A 298 6.08 -34.70 -12.86
N ASP A 299 4.89 -34.62 -12.28
CA ASP A 299 3.98 -35.74 -12.03
C ASP A 299 2.54 -35.21 -11.79
N ASP A 300 1.68 -36.02 -11.19
CA ASP A 300 0.27 -35.68 -10.94
C ASP A 300 0.04 -34.76 -9.75
N GLN A 301 1.09 -34.41 -9.01
CA GLN A 301 1.00 -33.57 -7.81
C GLN A 301 2.01 -32.43 -7.81
N ARG A 302 2.96 -32.39 -8.75
CA ARG A 302 4.04 -31.41 -8.75
C ARG A 302 4.29 -30.75 -10.09
N MET A 303 4.56 -29.46 -10.03
CA MET A 303 5.02 -28.64 -11.15
C MET A 303 6.32 -27.92 -10.78
N GLN A 304 7.22 -27.80 -11.76
CA GLN A 304 8.40 -26.98 -11.65
C GLN A 304 8.16 -25.64 -12.38
N VAL A 305 8.46 -24.54 -11.69
CA VAL A 305 8.48 -23.18 -12.25
C VAL A 305 9.93 -22.76 -12.42
N GLU A 306 10.32 -22.30 -13.61
CA GLU A 306 11.66 -21.77 -13.88
C GLU A 306 11.60 -20.33 -14.40
N VAL A 307 12.33 -19.43 -13.74
CA VAL A 307 12.47 -18.02 -14.10
C VAL A 307 13.95 -17.61 -13.99
N GLN A 308 14.53 -17.12 -15.09
CA GLN A 308 15.93 -16.66 -15.15
C GLN A 308 16.97 -17.66 -14.59
N GLY A 309 16.73 -18.98 -14.73
CA GLY A 309 17.60 -20.05 -14.25
C GLY A 309 17.43 -20.39 -12.76
N GLU A 310 16.52 -19.72 -12.06
CA GLU A 310 16.02 -20.13 -10.75
C GLU A 310 14.86 -21.11 -10.96
N SER A 311 14.94 -22.28 -10.34
CA SER A 311 13.98 -23.37 -10.52
C SER A 311 13.38 -23.78 -9.18
N MET A 312 12.06 -23.76 -9.10
CA MET A 312 11.27 -24.07 -7.90
C MET A 312 10.35 -25.25 -8.21
N THR A 313 10.30 -26.26 -7.35
CA THR A 313 9.35 -27.37 -7.46
C THR A 313 8.26 -27.17 -6.42
N LEU A 314 7.01 -27.16 -6.87
CA LEU A 314 5.83 -26.94 -6.07
C LEU A 314 4.93 -28.17 -6.12
N ALA A 315 4.46 -28.63 -4.97
CA ALA A 315 3.32 -29.51 -4.87
C ALA A 315 2.00 -28.71 -4.93
N VAL A 316 0.90 -29.38 -5.28
CA VAL A 316 -0.44 -28.78 -5.23
C VAL A 316 -0.71 -28.23 -3.82
N GLY A 317 -1.12 -26.97 -3.73
CA GLY A 317 -1.28 -26.21 -2.49
C GLY A 317 0.00 -25.58 -1.93
N GLU A 318 1.18 -25.83 -2.50
CA GLU A 318 2.45 -25.36 -1.95
C GLU A 318 2.85 -23.97 -2.49
N TRP A 319 3.28 -23.10 -1.58
CA TRP A 319 3.92 -21.81 -1.89
C TRP A 319 5.43 -21.99 -2.07
N SER A 320 6.02 -21.23 -2.99
CA SER A 320 7.47 -21.11 -3.14
C SER A 320 8.08 -20.18 -2.09
N ASP A 321 9.39 -20.31 -1.88
CA ASP A 321 10.21 -19.19 -1.35
C ASP A 321 10.21 -18.01 -2.35
N PHE A 322 10.73 -16.85 -1.93
CA PHE A 322 10.86 -15.68 -2.82
C PHE A 322 11.87 -15.94 -3.96
N ALA A 323 11.38 -15.91 -5.20
CA ALA A 323 12.19 -15.90 -6.41
C ALA A 323 12.70 -14.49 -6.73
N HIS A 324 13.88 -14.37 -7.33
CA HIS A 324 14.48 -13.09 -7.70
C HIS A 324 14.44 -12.83 -9.20
N VAL A 325 13.75 -11.76 -9.60
CA VAL A 325 13.56 -11.40 -11.00
C VAL A 325 14.33 -10.13 -11.33
N ARG A 326 15.23 -10.20 -12.30
CA ARG A 326 16.07 -9.06 -12.72
C ARG A 326 15.60 -8.46 -14.04
N PHE A 327 15.23 -7.19 -14.01
CA PHE A 327 14.80 -6.42 -15.18
C PHE A 327 15.91 -5.46 -15.63
N ALA A 328 16.50 -5.72 -16.78
CA ALA A 328 17.57 -4.88 -17.32
C ALA A 328 16.98 -3.69 -18.13
N LEU A 329 17.09 -2.48 -17.58
CA LEU A 329 16.74 -1.23 -18.28
C LEU A 329 17.84 -0.85 -19.29
N SER A 330 19.09 -1.10 -18.91
CA SER A 330 20.28 -0.97 -19.75
C SER A 330 21.31 -2.03 -19.32
N PRO A 331 22.46 -2.17 -20.02
CA PRO A 331 23.56 -3.01 -19.55
C PRO A 331 24.09 -2.65 -18.16
N LEU A 332 23.87 -1.41 -17.69
CA LEU A 332 24.36 -0.90 -16.40
C LEU A 332 23.27 -0.75 -15.34
N VAL A 333 22.01 -0.58 -15.74
CA VAL A 333 20.90 -0.29 -14.81
C VAL A 333 19.91 -1.46 -14.81
N LYS A 334 19.64 -1.97 -13.61
CA LYS A 334 18.71 -3.09 -13.40
C LYS A 334 17.77 -2.76 -12.25
N ILE A 335 16.54 -3.24 -12.34
CA ILE A 335 15.59 -3.32 -11.23
C ILE A 335 15.54 -4.79 -10.81
N VAL A 336 15.60 -5.06 -9.51
CA VAL A 336 15.45 -6.42 -8.97
C VAL A 336 14.15 -6.46 -8.19
N ALA A 337 13.36 -7.48 -8.46
CA ALA A 337 12.10 -7.75 -7.78
C ALA A 337 12.12 -9.12 -7.11
N THR A 338 11.28 -9.29 -6.11
CA THR A 338 10.98 -10.58 -5.48
C THR A 338 9.51 -10.95 -5.68
N THR A 339 9.20 -12.23 -5.79
CA THR A 339 7.82 -12.74 -5.92
C THR A 339 7.75 -14.18 -5.42
N ARG A 340 6.57 -14.63 -5.00
CA ARG A 340 6.29 -16.06 -4.74
C ARG A 340 5.33 -16.61 -5.78
N PHE A 341 5.28 -17.93 -5.83
CA PHE A 341 4.39 -18.72 -6.68
C PHE A 341 3.65 -19.74 -5.82
N LYS A 342 2.40 -20.03 -6.17
CA LYS A 342 1.65 -21.17 -5.59
C LYS A 342 1.10 -22.03 -6.70
N LEU A 343 1.29 -23.34 -6.60
CA LEU A 343 0.58 -24.29 -7.46
C LEU A 343 -0.80 -24.53 -6.83
N LEU A 344 -1.86 -24.04 -7.48
CA LEU A 344 -3.22 -24.18 -6.98
C LEU A 344 -3.73 -25.58 -7.30
N ASP A 345 -3.69 -25.96 -8.58
CA ASP A 345 -4.23 -27.23 -9.08
C ASP A 345 -3.44 -27.75 -10.30
N LEU A 346 -3.64 -29.02 -10.63
CA LEU A 346 -3.07 -29.68 -11.83
C LEU A 346 -4.12 -30.32 -12.75
N GLU A 347 -5.35 -30.51 -12.26
CA GLU A 347 -6.44 -31.18 -12.95
C GLU A 347 -7.78 -30.53 -12.56
N PRO A 348 -8.75 -30.39 -13.49
CA PRO A 348 -8.66 -30.76 -14.91
C PRO A 348 -7.77 -29.80 -15.73
N GLU A 349 -7.66 -28.56 -15.28
CA GLU A 349 -6.69 -27.57 -15.78
C GLU A 349 -5.67 -27.32 -14.67
N TRP A 350 -4.45 -26.95 -15.03
CA TRP A 350 -3.45 -26.57 -14.03
C TRP A 350 -3.46 -25.07 -13.80
N HIS A 351 -3.12 -24.63 -12.59
CA HIS A 351 -3.11 -23.22 -12.23
C HIS A 351 -1.91 -22.91 -11.33
N VAL A 352 -1.08 -21.96 -11.75
CA VAL A 352 0.00 -21.39 -10.93
C VAL A 352 -0.28 -19.91 -10.71
N TYR A 353 -0.54 -19.56 -9.46
CA TYR A 353 -0.65 -18.18 -9.03
C TYR A 353 0.74 -17.59 -8.81
N GLN A 354 0.93 -16.33 -9.21
CA GLN A 354 2.11 -15.53 -8.91
C GLN A 354 1.69 -14.23 -8.25
N GLU A 355 2.35 -13.93 -7.14
CA GLU A 355 2.21 -12.67 -6.43
C GLU A 355 2.69 -11.45 -7.24
N PRO A 356 2.30 -10.25 -6.78
CA PRO A 356 2.88 -9.01 -7.28
C PRO A 356 4.41 -8.97 -7.13
N LEU A 357 5.05 -8.25 -8.04
CA LEU A 357 6.50 -8.08 -8.06
C LEU A 357 6.94 -7.05 -7.01
N ASN A 358 7.37 -7.52 -5.85
CA ASN A 358 7.87 -6.71 -4.75
C ASN A 358 9.25 -6.11 -5.06
N PHE A 359 9.58 -4.97 -4.47
CA PHE A 359 10.94 -4.42 -4.55
C PHE A 359 11.89 -5.28 -3.71
N ASP A 360 13.03 -5.69 -4.27
CA ASP A 360 14.09 -6.29 -3.46
C ASP A 360 14.74 -5.20 -2.58
N PRO A 361 14.66 -5.31 -1.24
CA PRO A 361 15.16 -4.28 -0.33
C PRO A 361 16.69 -4.06 -0.44
N HIS A 362 17.45 -5.04 -0.94
CA HIS A 362 18.89 -4.91 -1.15
C HIS A 362 19.26 -4.19 -2.46
N HIS A 363 18.31 -4.06 -3.38
CA HIS A 363 18.54 -3.60 -4.75
C HIS A 363 17.52 -2.55 -5.21
N LEU A 364 17.14 -1.66 -4.30
CA LEU A 364 16.20 -0.57 -4.60
C LEU A 364 16.72 0.37 -5.70
N PRO A 365 15.85 0.85 -6.62
CA PRO A 365 16.20 1.92 -7.56
C PRO A 365 16.60 3.21 -6.83
N PRO A 366 17.56 4.02 -7.31
CA PRO A 366 18.17 5.12 -6.55
C PRO A 366 17.23 6.16 -5.93
N THR A 367 16.08 6.39 -6.56
CA THR A 367 15.07 7.39 -6.17
C THR A 367 13.85 6.79 -5.46
N VAL A 368 13.77 5.46 -5.37
CA VAL A 368 12.66 4.75 -4.73
C VAL A 368 13.07 4.37 -3.32
N ASN A 369 12.46 5.00 -2.32
CA ASN A 369 12.67 4.69 -0.91
C ASN A 369 11.41 4.03 -0.33
N ILE A 370 11.51 2.77 0.07
CA ILE A 370 10.47 2.06 0.84
C ILE A 370 10.77 2.03 2.34
N SER A 371 11.88 2.65 2.74
CA SER A 371 12.26 2.83 4.14
C SER A 371 13.15 4.06 4.33
N TYR A 372 13.19 4.54 5.57
CA TYR A 372 14.11 5.59 6.02
C TYR A 372 14.82 5.12 7.30
N PRO A 373 16.16 5.31 7.43
CA PRO A 373 17.08 5.59 6.34
C PRO A 373 16.95 4.54 5.24
N ARG A 374 17.35 4.86 4.01
CA ARG A 374 17.13 4.00 2.84
C ARG A 374 17.53 2.53 3.01
N GLY A 375 18.61 2.26 3.76
CA GLY A 375 19.13 0.91 4.01
C GLY A 375 18.40 0.13 5.11
N TYR A 376 17.40 0.72 5.75
CA TYR A 376 16.68 0.08 6.85
C TYR A 376 15.88 -1.14 6.37
N ALA A 377 15.24 -1.06 5.20
CA ALA A 377 14.53 -2.21 4.62
C ALA A 377 15.45 -3.43 4.38
N SER A 378 16.68 -3.22 3.88
CA SER A 378 17.64 -4.31 3.72
C SER A 378 18.13 -4.86 5.06
N ASP A 379 18.34 -4.00 6.05
CA ASP A 379 18.71 -4.44 7.40
C ASP A 379 17.60 -5.28 8.06
N LEU A 380 16.33 -4.92 7.87
CA LEU A 380 15.22 -5.76 8.30
C LEU A 380 15.18 -7.10 7.55
N ALA A 381 15.47 -7.11 6.26
CA ALA A 381 15.51 -8.34 5.46
C ALA A 381 16.67 -9.26 5.90
N ASP A 382 17.85 -8.72 6.17
CA ASP A 382 19.01 -9.46 6.68
C ASP A 382 18.73 -10.07 8.07
N ARG A 383 17.98 -9.36 8.94
CA ARG A 383 17.72 -9.79 10.32
C ARG A 383 16.53 -10.72 10.46
N TYR A 384 15.47 -10.50 9.68
CA TYR A 384 14.20 -11.19 9.85
C TYR A 384 13.80 -12.03 8.64
N GLY A 385 14.50 -11.93 7.51
CA GLY A 385 14.15 -12.58 6.25
C GLY A 385 13.38 -11.66 5.29
N LEU A 386 13.34 -12.06 4.02
CA LEU A 386 12.56 -11.37 2.99
C LEU A 386 11.06 -11.41 3.31
N ARG A 387 10.38 -10.34 2.92
CA ARG A 387 8.93 -10.15 3.05
C ARG A 387 8.40 -9.36 1.86
N GLU A 388 7.08 -9.28 1.74
CA GLU A 388 6.41 -8.37 0.83
C GLU A 388 6.76 -6.92 1.18
N THR A 389 7.13 -6.13 0.15
CA THR A 389 7.39 -4.69 0.27
C THR A 389 6.27 -3.84 -0.33
N LEU A 390 5.37 -4.48 -1.09
CA LEU A 390 4.17 -3.85 -1.61
C LEU A 390 3.30 -3.36 -0.44
N GLY A 391 2.75 -2.15 -0.55
CA GLY A 391 1.94 -1.57 0.51
C GLY A 391 0.59 -2.27 0.72
N TRP A 392 0.07 -2.87 -0.36
CA TRP A 392 -1.09 -3.74 -0.36
C TRP A 392 -0.65 -5.20 -0.55
N SER A 393 -0.01 -5.76 0.47
CA SER A 393 0.69 -7.05 0.34
C SER A 393 -0.23 -8.28 0.32
N ILE A 394 -1.40 -8.21 0.98
CA ILE A 394 -2.31 -9.34 1.12
C ILE A 394 -3.15 -9.51 -0.16
N ALA A 395 -3.31 -10.75 -0.60
CA ALA A 395 -3.96 -11.20 -1.84
C ALA A 395 -5.49 -11.01 -1.89
N THR A 396 -6.02 -9.82 -1.55
CA THR A 396 -7.46 -9.52 -1.64
C THR A 396 -7.96 -9.47 -3.08
N ASN A 397 -7.20 -8.84 -3.98
CA ASN A 397 -7.55 -8.66 -5.40
C ASN A 397 -7.69 -9.98 -6.18
N PRO A 398 -6.74 -10.93 -6.10
CA PRO A 398 -6.92 -12.22 -6.76
C PRO A 398 -8.08 -13.03 -6.18
N LEU A 399 -8.39 -12.93 -4.88
CA LEU A 399 -9.59 -13.56 -4.33
C LEU A 399 -10.87 -12.85 -4.81
N LYS A 400 -10.85 -11.51 -4.89
CA LYS A 400 -11.95 -10.72 -5.46
C LYS A 400 -12.28 -11.10 -6.91
N ASP A 401 -11.27 -11.52 -7.67
CA ASP A 401 -11.39 -11.93 -9.08
C ASP A 401 -11.48 -13.46 -9.26
N ASP A 402 -11.71 -14.21 -8.18
CA ASP A 402 -11.82 -15.68 -8.16
C ASP A 402 -10.59 -16.43 -8.73
N ALA A 403 -9.42 -15.80 -8.72
CA ALA A 403 -8.17 -16.38 -9.20
C ALA A 403 -7.44 -17.24 -8.14
N ILE A 404 -7.81 -17.09 -6.88
CA ILE A 404 -7.39 -17.94 -5.76
C ILE A 404 -8.60 -18.27 -4.89
N ASP A 405 -8.52 -19.35 -4.13
CA ASP A 405 -9.55 -19.73 -3.17
C ASP A 405 -9.35 -19.06 -1.80
N TYR A 406 -10.36 -19.20 -0.94
CA TYR A 406 -10.37 -18.65 0.42
C TYR A 406 -9.26 -19.24 1.30
N ALA A 407 -8.89 -20.51 1.11
CA ALA A 407 -7.79 -21.13 1.84
C ALA A 407 -6.46 -20.48 1.48
N THR A 408 -6.17 -20.29 0.19
CA THR A 408 -4.98 -19.60 -0.31
C THR A 408 -4.89 -18.18 0.21
N PHE A 409 -6.01 -17.44 0.23
CA PHE A 409 -6.06 -16.09 0.80
C PHE A 409 -5.70 -16.09 2.29
N VAL A 410 -6.27 -17.00 3.09
CA VAL A 410 -5.98 -17.09 4.53
C VAL A 410 -4.51 -17.42 4.76
N GLU A 411 -3.93 -18.35 3.99
CA GLU A 411 -2.51 -18.69 4.08
C GLU A 411 -1.58 -17.52 3.75
N ASP A 412 -1.87 -16.75 2.69
CA ASP A 412 -1.09 -15.57 2.31
C ASP A 412 -1.14 -14.50 3.41
N LEU A 413 -2.33 -14.28 3.95
CA LEU A 413 -2.57 -13.35 5.04
C LEU A 413 -1.86 -13.80 6.34
N GLU A 414 -1.87 -15.09 6.67
CA GLU A 414 -1.17 -15.67 7.81
C GLU A 414 0.35 -15.50 7.66
N PHE A 415 0.86 -15.70 6.45
CA PHE A 415 2.26 -15.44 6.11
C PHE A 415 2.61 -13.96 6.32
N THR A 416 1.81 -13.03 5.78
CA THR A 416 2.03 -11.59 5.96
C THR A 416 2.03 -11.20 7.44
N LEU A 417 1.03 -11.68 8.21
CA LEU A 417 0.91 -11.41 9.64
C LEU A 417 2.12 -11.93 10.43
N ALA A 418 2.57 -13.16 10.16
CA ALA A 418 3.72 -13.76 10.81
C ALA A 418 5.01 -12.97 10.54
N ASN A 419 5.21 -12.52 9.29
CA ASN A 419 6.33 -11.65 8.91
C ASN A 419 6.30 -10.33 9.68
N ARG A 420 5.15 -9.66 9.70
CA ARG A 420 4.98 -8.36 10.35
C ARG A 420 5.15 -8.44 11.86
N ARG A 421 4.54 -9.44 12.51
CA ARG A 421 4.73 -9.72 13.94
C ARG A 421 6.21 -9.95 14.26
N ARG A 422 6.92 -10.75 13.46
CA ARG A 422 8.36 -11.02 13.66
C ARG A 422 9.20 -9.74 13.60
N VAL A 423 8.95 -8.86 12.64
CA VAL A 423 9.65 -7.56 12.54
C VAL A 423 9.32 -6.67 13.73
N VAL A 424 8.03 -6.51 14.06
CA VAL A 424 7.59 -5.64 15.17
C VAL A 424 8.18 -6.09 16.51
N MET A 425 8.06 -7.38 16.84
CA MET A 425 8.63 -7.93 18.08
C MET A 425 10.15 -7.81 18.09
N GLY A 426 10.80 -8.08 16.97
CA GLY A 426 12.25 -7.98 16.84
C GLY A 426 12.78 -6.55 17.03
N GLU A 427 12.08 -5.54 16.52
CA GLU A 427 12.46 -4.13 16.72
C GLU A 427 12.14 -3.63 18.13
N LEU A 428 11.03 -4.07 18.73
CA LEU A 428 10.73 -3.79 20.13
C LEU A 428 11.83 -4.34 21.06
N GLU A 429 12.27 -5.58 20.84
CA GLU A 429 13.35 -6.25 21.59
C GLU A 429 14.69 -5.52 21.52
N ARG A 430 14.98 -4.83 20.41
CA ARG A 430 16.21 -4.04 20.29
C ARG A 430 16.26 -2.87 21.26
N GLY A 431 15.10 -2.36 21.68
CA GLY A 431 14.98 -1.28 22.65
C GLY A 431 15.55 0.07 22.18
N ASP A 432 15.84 0.21 20.88
CA ASP A 432 16.43 1.42 20.29
C ASP A 432 15.38 2.47 19.88
N TRP A 433 14.40 2.67 20.76
CA TRP A 433 13.26 3.55 20.53
C TRP A 433 12.86 4.25 21.82
N ASP A 434 12.29 5.45 21.67
CA ASP A 434 11.52 6.17 22.68
C ASP A 434 10.06 6.28 22.23
N LEU A 435 9.83 6.39 20.91
CA LEU A 435 8.55 6.24 20.24
C LEU A 435 8.59 5.02 19.32
N PHE A 436 7.68 4.08 19.54
CA PHE A 436 7.45 2.95 18.65
C PHE A 436 6.04 3.03 18.07
N ALA A 437 5.92 2.94 16.74
CA ALA A 437 4.64 2.88 16.06
C ALA A 437 4.63 1.72 15.07
N ALA A 438 3.57 0.92 15.03
CA ALA A 438 3.36 -0.06 13.98
C ALA A 438 1.87 -0.20 13.67
N VAL A 439 1.52 -0.30 12.39
CA VAL A 439 0.15 -0.63 11.97
C VAL A 439 0.08 -2.14 11.69
N PHE A 440 -1.09 -2.73 11.66
CA PHE A 440 -1.37 -4.07 11.12
C PHE A 440 -2.63 -3.98 10.27
N MET A 441 -2.51 -4.26 8.96
CA MET A 441 -3.64 -4.19 8.01
C MET A 441 -4.59 -5.39 8.12
N PHE A 442 -4.37 -6.26 9.10
CA PHE A 442 -4.82 -7.64 9.05
C PHE A 442 -6.35 -7.77 9.25
N THR A 443 -6.90 -7.08 10.25
CA THR A 443 -8.35 -7.05 10.54
C THR A 443 -9.15 -6.46 9.38
N ASP A 444 -8.66 -5.38 8.76
CA ASP A 444 -9.24 -4.78 7.55
C ASP A 444 -9.33 -5.76 6.38
N ARG A 445 -8.21 -6.40 6.01
CA ARG A 445 -8.20 -7.34 4.87
C ARG A 445 -9.09 -8.56 5.10
N MET A 446 -9.11 -9.07 6.33
CA MET A 446 -9.97 -10.20 6.69
C MET A 446 -11.45 -9.82 6.53
N GLN A 447 -11.86 -8.67 7.09
CA GLN A 447 -13.25 -8.25 7.07
C GLN A 447 -13.72 -7.87 5.66
N HIS A 448 -12.89 -7.23 4.83
CA HIS A 448 -13.25 -6.97 3.43
C HIS A 448 -13.65 -8.24 2.70
N MET A 449 -12.89 -9.33 2.85
CA MET A 449 -13.10 -10.55 2.06
C MET A 449 -14.09 -11.54 2.70
N MET A 450 -14.29 -11.47 4.02
CA MET A 450 -15.06 -12.49 4.76
C MET A 450 -16.37 -11.98 5.36
N TYR A 451 -16.75 -10.71 5.24
CA TYR A 451 -17.98 -10.23 5.91
C TYR A 451 -19.24 -11.01 5.49
N ARG A 452 -19.31 -11.45 4.22
CA ARG A 452 -20.37 -12.34 3.71
C ARG A 452 -20.44 -13.71 4.37
N THR A 453 -19.45 -14.12 5.16
CA THR A 453 -19.48 -15.41 5.89
C THR A 453 -20.18 -15.30 7.23
N VAL A 454 -20.35 -14.07 7.76
CA VAL A 454 -21.05 -13.80 9.03
C VAL A 454 -22.38 -13.08 8.84
N ASP A 455 -22.55 -12.37 7.72
CA ASP A 455 -23.79 -11.66 7.40
C ASP A 455 -24.75 -12.51 6.57
N THR A 456 -25.69 -13.21 7.23
CA THR A 456 -26.73 -14.02 6.56
C THR A 456 -27.69 -13.20 5.68
N GLY A 457 -27.69 -11.87 5.80
CA GLY A 457 -28.48 -10.97 4.96
C GLY A 457 -27.75 -10.46 3.72
N HIS A 458 -26.48 -10.80 3.53
CA HIS A 458 -25.71 -10.38 2.36
C HIS A 458 -26.23 -11.10 1.10
N PRO A 459 -26.44 -10.41 -0.04
CA PRO A 459 -27.01 -11.03 -1.26
C PRO A 459 -26.13 -12.14 -1.84
N TYR A 460 -24.83 -12.08 -1.54
CA TYR A 460 -23.85 -13.11 -1.86
C TYR A 460 -23.54 -14.04 -0.68
N TYR A 461 -24.38 -14.18 0.35
CA TYR A 461 -24.10 -15.12 1.46
C TYR A 461 -24.02 -16.58 0.96
N ASP A 462 -23.08 -17.36 1.51
CA ASP A 462 -22.91 -18.79 1.21
C ASP A 462 -22.77 -19.57 2.53
N GLU A 463 -23.69 -20.51 2.78
CA GLU A 463 -23.76 -21.27 4.04
C GLU A 463 -22.60 -22.26 4.19
N ASP A 464 -22.14 -22.88 3.10
CA ASP A 464 -21.03 -23.85 3.14
C ASP A 464 -19.71 -23.11 3.40
N LEU A 465 -19.53 -21.94 2.75
CA LEU A 465 -18.39 -21.06 3.00
C LEU A 465 -18.41 -20.53 4.44
N ALA A 466 -19.58 -20.12 4.95
CA ALA A 466 -19.74 -19.67 6.32
C ALA A 466 -19.42 -20.78 7.33
N ALA A 467 -19.80 -22.02 7.06
CA ALA A 467 -19.45 -23.16 7.90
C ALA A 467 -17.93 -23.43 7.95
N GLN A 468 -17.19 -23.07 6.89
CA GLN A 468 -15.75 -23.29 6.80
C GLN A 468 -14.91 -22.11 7.31
N PHE A 469 -15.37 -20.87 7.10
CA PHE A 469 -14.58 -19.65 7.34
C PHE A 469 -15.30 -18.58 8.17
N GLY A 470 -16.50 -18.84 8.69
CA GLY A 470 -17.31 -17.88 9.45
C GLY A 470 -16.67 -17.40 10.77
N ASP A 471 -15.67 -18.12 11.29
CA ASP A 471 -14.92 -17.74 12.48
C ASP A 471 -13.69 -16.86 12.18
N ARG A 472 -13.33 -16.68 10.90
CA ARG A 472 -12.06 -16.05 10.51
C ARG A 472 -11.97 -14.57 10.80
N ILE A 473 -13.10 -13.86 10.80
CA ILE A 473 -13.14 -12.47 11.28
C ILE A 473 -12.75 -12.43 12.75
N ASP A 474 -13.39 -13.20 13.61
CA ASP A 474 -13.08 -13.17 15.04
C ASP A 474 -11.68 -13.68 15.36
N TRP A 475 -11.25 -14.72 14.65
CA TRP A 475 -9.88 -15.21 14.73
C TRP A 475 -8.89 -14.07 14.47
N SER A 476 -9.17 -13.17 13.51
CA SER A 476 -8.29 -12.02 13.27
C SER A 476 -8.17 -11.08 14.47
N TYR A 477 -9.27 -10.80 15.19
CA TYR A 477 -9.24 -10.04 16.43
C TYR A 477 -8.49 -10.77 17.55
N GLU A 478 -8.67 -12.09 17.65
CA GLU A 478 -7.94 -12.93 18.61
C GLU A 478 -6.42 -12.90 18.36
N GLU A 479 -5.95 -12.90 17.11
CA GLU A 479 -4.50 -12.76 16.83
C GLU A 479 -3.95 -11.40 17.21
N MET A 480 -4.73 -10.35 16.97
CA MET A 480 -4.36 -9.02 17.39
C MET A 480 -4.33 -8.89 18.93
N ASP A 481 -5.27 -9.53 19.64
CA ASP A 481 -5.25 -9.65 21.11
C ASP A 481 -4.00 -10.37 21.62
N ARG A 482 -3.60 -11.47 20.98
CA ARG A 482 -2.35 -12.19 21.33
C ARG A 482 -1.11 -11.32 21.14
N ILE A 483 -1.05 -10.53 20.06
CA ILE A 483 0.03 -9.58 19.81
C ILE A 483 0.07 -8.50 20.91
N VAL A 484 -1.09 -7.95 21.29
CA VAL A 484 -1.20 -6.97 22.37
C VAL A 484 -0.74 -7.54 23.70
N GLY A 485 -1.17 -8.75 24.03
CA GLY A 485 -0.76 -9.45 25.25
C GLY A 485 0.75 -9.62 25.34
N GLU A 486 1.38 -10.06 24.26
CA GLU A 486 2.83 -10.23 24.19
C GLU A 486 3.57 -8.88 24.31
N ILE A 487 3.08 -7.83 23.64
CA ILE A 487 3.70 -6.50 23.75
C ILE A 487 3.59 -5.97 25.18
N GLN A 488 2.40 -6.06 25.76
CA GLN A 488 2.12 -5.58 27.11
C GLN A 488 2.96 -6.31 28.16
N GLU A 489 3.08 -7.63 28.06
CA GLU A 489 3.87 -8.43 29.01
C GLU A 489 5.38 -8.13 28.93
N ARG A 490 5.90 -7.90 27.72
CA ARG A 490 7.35 -7.88 27.48
C ARG A 490 7.96 -6.49 27.42
N PHE A 491 7.21 -5.47 27.02
CA PHE A 491 7.76 -4.15 26.68
C PHE A 491 7.05 -2.98 27.36
N VAL A 492 5.98 -3.21 28.12
CA VAL A 492 5.25 -2.14 28.82
C VAL A 492 5.55 -2.18 30.31
N ASP A 493 6.24 -1.15 30.78
CA ASP A 493 6.55 -0.88 32.19
C ASP A 493 5.86 0.41 32.67
N GLU A 494 6.15 0.85 33.90
CA GLU A 494 5.57 2.07 34.46
C GLU A 494 5.88 3.34 33.64
N ASN A 495 6.97 3.36 32.88
CA ASN A 495 7.41 4.50 32.09
C ASN A 495 6.91 4.46 30.64
N THR A 496 6.20 3.40 30.27
CA THR A 496 5.73 3.17 28.90
C THR A 496 4.23 3.39 28.79
N LEU A 497 3.82 4.38 27.99
CA LEU A 497 2.45 4.51 27.54
C LEU A 497 2.24 3.59 26.34
N PHE A 498 1.29 2.66 26.45
CA PHE A 498 0.90 1.79 25.35
C PHE A 498 -0.51 2.13 24.89
N LEU A 499 -0.63 2.43 23.60
CA LEU A 499 -1.89 2.71 22.92
C LEU A 499 -2.15 1.63 21.86
N VAL A 500 -3.37 1.11 21.84
CA VAL A 500 -3.90 0.30 20.72
C VAL A 500 -5.04 1.08 20.10
N ILE A 501 -4.96 1.34 18.80
CA ILE A 501 -5.93 2.17 18.11
C ILE A 501 -6.41 1.49 16.84
N SER A 502 -7.57 1.90 16.34
CA SER A 502 -7.95 1.68 14.96
C SER A 502 -8.43 2.96 14.32
N ASP A 503 -8.15 3.08 13.04
CA ASP A 503 -8.44 4.24 12.23
C ASP A 503 -9.90 4.36 11.82
N HIS A 504 -10.62 3.24 11.76
CA HIS A 504 -12.07 3.18 11.55
C HIS A 504 -12.66 1.82 11.97
N GLY A 505 -13.99 1.75 12.07
CA GLY A 505 -14.75 0.51 12.22
C GLY A 505 -15.03 -0.16 10.88
N PHE A 506 -16.01 -1.06 10.84
CA PHE A 506 -16.36 -1.85 9.65
C PHE A 506 -17.85 -2.11 9.53
N HIS A 507 -18.33 -2.31 8.30
CA HIS A 507 -19.73 -2.56 8.00
C HIS A 507 -19.88 -3.64 6.93
N SER A 508 -21.07 -4.25 6.86
CA SER A 508 -21.43 -5.07 5.72
C SER A 508 -21.66 -4.20 4.49
N PHE A 509 -21.18 -4.62 3.32
CA PHE A 509 -21.43 -3.99 2.03
C PHE A 509 -22.37 -4.84 1.20
N ARG A 510 -23.69 -4.62 1.35
CA ARG A 510 -24.72 -5.41 0.65
C ARG A 510 -25.11 -4.80 -0.69
N ARG A 511 -25.18 -3.47 -0.76
CA ARG A 511 -25.79 -2.72 -1.88
C ARG A 511 -24.90 -1.58 -2.35
N GLY A 512 -24.55 -1.60 -3.64
CA GLY A 512 -23.83 -0.52 -4.32
C GLY A 512 -24.77 0.62 -4.74
N VAL A 513 -24.36 1.86 -4.52
CA VAL A 513 -25.10 3.06 -4.93
C VAL A 513 -24.34 3.82 -6.02
N ASN A 514 -24.93 3.87 -7.21
CA ASN A 514 -24.41 4.55 -8.39
C ASN A 514 -24.76 6.05 -8.38
N LEU A 515 -23.99 6.86 -7.65
CA LEU A 515 -24.26 8.29 -7.51
C LEU A 515 -24.21 9.06 -8.83
N ASN A 516 -23.33 8.70 -9.77
CA ASN A 516 -23.31 9.35 -11.09
C ASN A 516 -24.60 9.10 -11.87
N THR A 517 -25.16 7.89 -11.79
CA THR A 517 -26.45 7.54 -12.39
C THR A 517 -27.59 8.31 -11.74
N TRP A 518 -27.55 8.47 -10.43
CA TRP A 518 -28.49 9.33 -9.71
C TRP A 518 -28.41 10.78 -10.19
N LEU A 519 -27.21 11.35 -10.37
CA LEU A 519 -27.01 12.70 -10.90
C LEU A 519 -27.58 12.85 -12.32
N VAL A 520 -27.41 11.85 -13.20
CA VAL A 520 -27.99 11.87 -14.55
C VAL A 520 -29.52 11.85 -14.50
N LYS A 521 -30.10 10.92 -13.71
CA LYS A 521 -31.56 10.78 -13.58
C LYS A 521 -32.22 12.05 -12.98
N ASN A 522 -31.49 12.82 -12.19
CA ASN A 522 -31.92 14.09 -11.61
C ASN A 522 -31.49 15.33 -12.42
N GLN A 523 -30.98 15.16 -13.66
CA GLN A 523 -30.60 16.27 -14.56
C GLN A 523 -29.47 17.18 -14.00
N LEU A 524 -28.63 16.62 -13.11
CA LEU A 524 -27.45 17.27 -12.54
C LEU A 524 -26.16 16.90 -13.30
N MET A 525 -26.18 15.80 -14.05
CA MET A 525 -25.12 15.41 -14.98
C MET A 525 -25.67 15.22 -16.39
N GLY A 526 -25.03 15.85 -17.38
CA GLY A 526 -25.42 15.77 -18.79
C GLY A 526 -24.56 14.77 -19.56
N LEU A 527 -25.17 14.03 -20.49
CA LEU A 527 -24.48 13.08 -21.36
C LEU A 527 -24.53 13.53 -22.83
N LYS A 528 -23.51 13.15 -23.60
CA LYS A 528 -23.44 13.28 -25.05
C LYS A 528 -24.24 12.14 -25.68
N GLY A 529 -25.30 12.45 -26.43
CA GLY A 529 -26.15 11.44 -27.06
C GLY A 529 -27.28 10.96 -26.14
N ALA A 530 -27.86 9.78 -26.42
CA ALA A 530 -29.13 9.35 -25.86
C ALA A 530 -29.05 8.19 -24.83
N GLY A 531 -27.90 7.89 -24.22
CA GLY A 531 -27.80 6.71 -23.34
C GLY A 531 -26.68 6.69 -22.31
N LEU A 532 -26.88 5.82 -21.31
CA LEU A 532 -26.02 5.51 -20.14
C LEU A 532 -24.92 4.48 -20.46
N ALA A 533 -24.76 4.08 -21.72
CA ALA A 533 -23.75 3.12 -22.18
C ALA A 533 -22.86 3.75 -23.27
N ASP A 534 -21.61 3.30 -23.39
CA ASP A 534 -20.83 3.54 -24.60
C ASP A 534 -21.47 2.84 -25.82
N ALA A 535 -20.93 3.07 -27.02
CA ALA A 535 -21.52 2.52 -28.25
C ALA A 535 -21.46 0.99 -28.31
N GLU A 536 -20.70 0.35 -27.42
CA GLU A 536 -20.44 -1.08 -27.37
C GLU A 536 -21.07 -1.77 -26.14
N GLY A 537 -21.68 -1.02 -25.21
CA GLY A 537 -22.32 -1.56 -24.00
C GLY A 537 -21.36 -1.95 -22.88
N ASN A 538 -20.11 -1.47 -22.90
CA ASN A 538 -19.08 -1.87 -21.96
C ASN A 538 -18.98 -0.92 -20.75
N TYR A 539 -18.62 -1.49 -19.60
CA TYR A 539 -18.31 -0.76 -18.36
C TYR A 539 -16.81 -0.48 -18.26
N GLN A 540 -16.42 0.58 -17.56
CA GLN A 540 -15.01 0.94 -17.39
C GLN A 540 -14.36 0.03 -16.33
N ARG A 541 -13.14 -0.47 -16.60
CA ARG A 541 -12.36 -1.36 -15.71
C ARG A 541 -11.27 -0.57 -15.00
N LEU A 542 -10.78 -1.05 -13.86
CA LEU A 542 -9.68 -0.42 -13.10
C LEU A 542 -8.38 -0.28 -13.93
N GLU A 543 -8.22 -1.04 -14.99
CA GLU A 543 -7.08 -0.97 -15.90
C GLU A 543 -7.16 0.16 -16.93
N ASP A 544 -8.37 0.65 -17.25
CA ASP A 544 -8.55 1.85 -18.09
C ASP A 544 -7.89 3.09 -17.43
N PHE A 545 -7.48 2.98 -16.17
CA PHE A 545 -6.78 3.97 -15.36
C PHE A 545 -5.26 3.93 -15.57
N LEU A 546 -4.73 2.82 -16.11
CA LEU A 546 -3.29 2.58 -16.31
C LEU A 546 -2.85 2.79 -17.78
N ASP A 547 -3.80 2.93 -18.71
CA ASP A 547 -3.55 3.34 -20.09
C ASP A 547 -3.35 4.88 -20.15
N PRO A 548 -2.30 5.41 -20.80
CA PRO A 548 -2.15 6.86 -21.04
C PRO A 548 -3.34 7.51 -21.77
N ASP A 549 -4.16 6.75 -22.49
CA ASP A 549 -5.39 7.27 -23.12
C ASP A 549 -6.61 7.21 -22.20
N GLY A 550 -6.45 6.72 -20.96
CA GLY A 550 -7.47 6.45 -19.95
C GLY A 550 -8.66 7.38 -20.00
N ARG A 551 -9.74 6.87 -20.60
CA ARG A 551 -10.88 7.70 -20.94
C ARG A 551 -11.86 7.71 -19.77
N PHE A 552 -11.64 8.64 -18.85
CA PHE A 552 -12.58 8.94 -17.78
C PHE A 552 -13.81 9.69 -18.31
N PHE A 553 -14.97 9.41 -17.71
CA PHE A 553 -16.21 10.13 -18.03
C PHE A 553 -16.53 10.10 -19.53
N GLN A 554 -16.32 8.93 -20.17
CA GLN A 554 -16.72 8.69 -21.56
C GLN A 554 -18.22 8.97 -21.65
N ASN A 555 -18.60 9.87 -22.54
CA ASN A 555 -19.97 10.35 -22.76
C ASN A 555 -20.44 11.50 -21.86
N VAL A 556 -19.66 12.05 -20.94
CA VAL A 556 -20.11 13.25 -20.21
C VAL A 556 -20.07 14.50 -21.09
N ASP A 557 -21.17 15.26 -21.09
CA ASP A 557 -21.25 16.61 -21.65
C ASP A 557 -20.98 17.65 -20.54
N TRP A 558 -19.71 18.00 -20.39
CA TRP A 558 -19.25 18.97 -19.39
C TRP A 558 -19.88 20.35 -19.51
N THR A 559 -20.47 20.71 -20.65
CA THR A 559 -21.18 22.00 -20.79
C THR A 559 -22.56 22.01 -20.12
N GLN A 560 -23.13 20.82 -19.87
CA GLN A 560 -24.45 20.62 -19.27
C GLN A 560 -24.37 19.94 -17.89
N THR A 561 -23.21 19.44 -17.49
CA THR A 561 -22.99 18.79 -16.19
C THR A 561 -22.76 19.81 -15.08
N LYS A 562 -23.62 19.81 -14.06
CA LYS A 562 -23.50 20.62 -12.84
C LYS A 562 -22.63 19.96 -11.77
N ALA A 563 -22.71 18.64 -11.62
CA ALA A 563 -21.95 17.88 -10.63
C ALA A 563 -21.53 16.50 -11.15
N TYR A 564 -20.49 15.92 -10.55
CA TYR A 564 -19.97 14.59 -10.87
C TYR A 564 -19.33 13.94 -9.66
N CYS A 565 -19.35 12.61 -9.61
CA CYS A 565 -18.74 11.81 -8.56
C CYS A 565 -17.47 11.14 -9.07
N LEU A 566 -16.47 11.07 -8.19
CA LEU A 566 -15.21 10.37 -8.40
C LEU A 566 -14.67 10.00 -7.01
N GLY A 567 -14.16 8.80 -6.85
CA GLY A 567 -13.71 8.30 -5.56
C GLY A 567 -14.86 7.77 -4.70
N LEU A 568 -14.56 7.49 -3.44
CA LEU A 568 -15.36 6.69 -2.54
C LEU A 568 -16.40 7.53 -1.77
N GLY A 569 -17.32 8.17 -2.50
CA GLY A 569 -18.44 8.95 -1.92
C GLY A 569 -18.29 10.46 -2.09
N SER A 570 -17.27 10.90 -2.82
CA SER A 570 -16.99 12.30 -3.11
C SER A 570 -17.81 12.84 -4.30
N ILE A 571 -18.48 13.98 -4.10
CA ILE A 571 -19.18 14.73 -5.14
C ILE A 571 -18.50 16.09 -5.37
N TYR A 572 -18.29 16.41 -6.64
CA TYR A 572 -17.68 17.65 -7.09
C TYR A 572 -18.67 18.48 -7.92
N ILE A 573 -18.77 19.76 -7.61
CA ILE A 573 -19.48 20.75 -8.44
C ILE A 573 -18.59 21.18 -9.60
N ASN A 574 -19.13 21.16 -10.82
CA ASN A 574 -18.46 21.64 -12.03
C ASN A 574 -18.45 23.18 -12.05
N LEU A 575 -17.67 23.78 -11.15
CA LEU A 575 -17.68 25.19 -10.79
C LEU A 575 -16.80 26.01 -11.75
N ARG A 576 -17.37 27.12 -12.25
CA ARG A 576 -16.65 28.04 -13.12
C ARG A 576 -15.45 28.68 -12.39
N GLY A 577 -14.28 28.57 -12.99
CA GLY A 577 -13.01 29.09 -12.45
C GLY A 577 -12.21 28.08 -11.62
N ARG A 578 -12.75 26.89 -11.37
CA ARG A 578 -12.05 25.78 -10.71
C ARG A 578 -11.95 24.55 -11.61
N GLU A 579 -13.02 24.19 -12.30
CA GLU A 579 -13.07 23.10 -13.29
C GLU A 579 -12.83 23.60 -14.72
N GLN A 580 -12.41 22.71 -15.62
CA GLN A 580 -11.97 23.07 -16.98
C GLN A 580 -13.07 23.77 -17.79
N ILE A 581 -14.30 23.25 -17.76
CA ILE A 581 -15.50 23.75 -18.45
C ILE A 581 -16.59 23.94 -17.39
N GLY A 582 -16.30 24.67 -16.31
CA GLY A 582 -17.24 24.87 -15.21
C GLY A 582 -18.59 25.45 -15.68
N ALA A 583 -19.64 24.63 -15.57
CA ALA A 583 -21.01 24.95 -15.97
C ALA A 583 -21.80 25.70 -14.89
N VAL A 584 -21.40 25.56 -13.61
CA VAL A 584 -22.05 26.21 -12.46
C VAL A 584 -21.36 27.54 -12.16
N MET A 585 -22.12 28.64 -12.09
CA MET A 585 -21.58 29.93 -11.66
C MET A 585 -21.33 29.94 -10.15
N PRO A 586 -20.35 30.70 -9.63
CA PRO A 586 -20.14 30.81 -8.19
C PRO A 586 -21.37 31.22 -7.38
N SER A 587 -22.28 32.02 -7.97
CA SER A 587 -23.55 32.41 -7.34
C SER A 587 -24.59 31.29 -7.25
N GLU A 588 -24.41 30.18 -7.98
CA GLU A 588 -25.32 29.03 -8.03
C GLU A 588 -24.81 27.86 -7.18
N TYR A 589 -23.57 27.94 -6.68
CA TYR A 589 -22.88 26.85 -5.98
C TYR A 589 -23.70 26.29 -4.81
N ASP A 590 -24.15 27.16 -3.91
CA ASP A 590 -24.91 26.74 -2.72
C ASP A 590 -26.24 26.10 -3.11
N ALA A 591 -26.93 26.66 -4.10
CA ALA A 591 -28.21 26.11 -4.56
C ALA A 591 -28.06 24.71 -5.16
N VAL A 592 -26.98 24.46 -5.92
CA VAL A 592 -26.71 23.12 -6.48
C VAL A 592 -26.32 22.13 -5.37
N CYS A 593 -25.54 22.57 -4.38
CA CYS A 593 -25.22 21.74 -3.22
C CYS A 593 -26.49 21.34 -2.46
N ASP A 594 -27.36 22.30 -2.16
CA ASP A 594 -28.62 22.06 -1.45
C ASP A 594 -29.58 21.16 -2.24
N GLU A 595 -29.63 21.31 -3.58
CA GLU A 595 -30.40 20.42 -4.47
C GLU A 595 -29.92 18.95 -4.35
N ILE A 596 -28.59 18.73 -4.36
CA ILE A 596 -28.00 17.40 -4.23
C ILE A 596 -28.23 16.83 -2.82
N ILE A 597 -27.97 17.61 -1.77
CA ILE A 597 -28.12 17.17 -0.37
C ILE A 597 -29.55 16.69 -0.13
N ASN A 598 -30.55 17.52 -0.44
CA ASN A 598 -31.94 17.17 -0.21
C ASN A 598 -32.36 15.94 -1.05
N GLY A 599 -31.96 15.89 -2.31
CA GLY A 599 -32.30 14.77 -3.19
C GLY A 599 -31.69 13.43 -2.75
N LEU A 600 -30.48 13.44 -2.20
CA LEU A 600 -29.83 12.23 -1.69
C LEU A 600 -30.40 11.78 -0.34
N LEU A 601 -30.77 12.71 0.55
CA LEU A 601 -31.45 12.37 1.80
C LEU A 601 -32.86 11.76 1.56
N ASP A 602 -33.50 12.13 0.46
CA ASP A 602 -34.77 11.56 0.02
C ASP A 602 -34.63 10.26 -0.81
N LEU A 603 -33.39 9.81 -1.10
CA LEU A 603 -33.14 8.59 -1.86
C LEU A 603 -33.62 7.34 -1.09
N ARG A 604 -34.33 6.45 -1.77
CA ARG A 604 -34.82 5.17 -1.24
C ARG A 604 -34.44 4.03 -2.17
N ASP A 605 -34.02 2.90 -1.60
CA ASP A 605 -33.81 1.66 -2.34
C ASP A 605 -35.20 1.03 -2.62
N PRO A 606 -35.56 0.73 -3.89
CA PRO A 606 -36.81 0.07 -4.20
C PRO A 606 -37.00 -1.32 -3.55
N GLU A 607 -35.91 -2.00 -3.19
CA GLU A 607 -35.96 -3.32 -2.54
C GLU A 607 -36.22 -3.23 -1.03
N ASP A 608 -35.86 -2.10 -0.41
CA ASP A 608 -36.17 -1.78 0.98
C ASP A 608 -36.60 -0.31 1.10
N PRO A 609 -37.84 0.02 0.69
CA PRO A 609 -38.30 1.41 0.57
C PRO A 609 -38.47 2.11 1.93
N ASP A 610 -38.50 1.33 3.03
CA ASP A 610 -38.63 1.84 4.38
C ASP A 610 -37.26 2.12 5.03
N ALA A 611 -36.17 1.54 4.51
CA ALA A 611 -34.81 1.82 4.95
C ALA A 611 -34.29 3.18 4.45
N SER A 612 -33.53 3.86 5.30
CA SER A 612 -32.71 5.00 4.87
C SER A 612 -31.49 4.47 4.14
N VAL A 613 -31.15 5.08 3.00
CA VAL A 613 -29.93 4.75 2.23
C VAL A 613 -28.78 5.66 2.64
N VAL A 614 -29.06 6.96 2.77
CA VAL A 614 -28.08 8.00 3.08
C VAL A 614 -28.35 8.50 4.49
N ASN A 615 -27.35 8.38 5.36
CA ASN A 615 -27.40 8.89 6.72
C ASN A 615 -27.23 10.41 6.73
N ALA A 616 -26.21 10.90 6.02
CA ALA A 616 -25.88 12.31 5.94
C ALA A 616 -25.14 12.66 4.63
N VAL A 617 -25.25 13.93 4.21
CA VAL A 617 -24.42 14.51 3.15
C VAL A 617 -23.70 15.71 3.72
N TYR A 618 -22.38 15.62 3.81
CA TYR A 618 -21.54 16.59 4.48
C TYR A 618 -21.05 17.65 3.50
N ARG A 619 -21.16 18.93 3.86
CA ARG A 619 -20.57 20.00 3.06
C ARG A 619 -19.10 20.14 3.39
N ARG A 620 -18.28 20.40 2.38
CA ARG A 620 -16.82 20.55 2.53
C ARG A 620 -16.41 21.57 3.58
N ASP A 621 -17.19 22.64 3.74
CA ASP A 621 -16.95 23.72 4.68
C ASP A 621 -17.48 23.42 6.08
N GLU A 622 -18.05 22.25 6.32
CA GLU A 622 -18.38 21.75 7.66
C GLU A 622 -17.25 20.82 8.16
N ILE A 623 -16.72 19.98 7.26
CA ILE A 623 -15.81 18.88 7.64
C ILE A 623 -14.33 19.14 7.32
N PHE A 624 -14.01 20.14 6.50
CA PHE A 624 -12.62 20.44 6.12
C PHE A 624 -12.19 21.88 6.42
N ARG A 625 -10.92 22.02 6.80
CA ARG A 625 -10.19 23.28 7.01
C ARG A 625 -8.74 23.09 6.55
N GLY A 626 -8.12 24.14 6.02
CA GLY A 626 -6.69 24.15 5.70
C GLY A 626 -6.34 24.57 4.27
N PRO A 627 -5.04 24.56 3.91
CA PRO A 627 -4.54 25.05 2.63
C PRO A 627 -4.95 24.20 1.40
N GLN A 628 -5.37 22.95 1.59
CA GLN A 628 -5.68 22.02 0.49
C GLN A 628 -7.14 22.07 0.03
N MET A 629 -7.96 23.00 0.54
CA MET A 629 -9.40 23.15 0.24
C MET A 629 -9.75 23.33 -1.24
N ARG A 630 -8.79 23.69 -2.10
CA ARG A 630 -9.00 23.73 -3.56
C ARG A 630 -9.21 22.34 -4.16
N LYS A 631 -8.60 21.30 -3.56
CA LYS A 631 -8.67 19.90 -3.99
C LYS A 631 -9.85 19.14 -3.39
N ALA A 632 -10.33 19.58 -2.22
CA ALA A 632 -11.42 18.93 -1.50
C ALA A 632 -12.65 18.70 -2.40
N PRO A 633 -13.40 17.60 -2.18
CA PRO A 633 -14.75 17.45 -2.70
C PRO A 633 -15.65 18.55 -2.16
N ASP A 634 -16.79 18.77 -2.82
CA ASP A 634 -17.76 19.77 -2.38
C ASP A 634 -18.77 19.18 -1.41
N LEU A 635 -19.17 17.94 -1.66
CA LEU A 635 -19.99 17.14 -0.77
C LEU A 635 -19.37 15.76 -0.58
N PHE A 636 -19.56 15.19 0.60
CA PHE A 636 -19.27 13.79 0.87
C PHE A 636 -20.55 13.07 1.31
N VAL A 637 -20.84 11.92 0.72
CA VAL A 637 -22.02 11.12 1.06
C VAL A 637 -21.64 10.09 2.13
N GLY A 638 -22.29 10.16 3.28
CA GLY A 638 -22.26 9.13 4.31
C GLY A 638 -23.51 8.25 4.20
N PHE A 639 -23.34 7.02 3.73
CA PHE A 639 -24.38 6.01 3.66
C PHE A 639 -24.68 5.40 5.03
N GLU A 640 -25.87 4.83 5.15
CA GLU A 640 -26.20 3.91 6.24
C GLU A 640 -25.47 2.57 6.05
N SER A 641 -25.19 1.88 7.16
CA SER A 641 -24.61 0.53 7.13
C SER A 641 -25.39 -0.41 6.19
N GLY A 642 -24.67 -1.19 5.38
CA GLY A 642 -25.24 -2.02 4.31
C GLY A 642 -25.13 -1.39 2.91
N TYR A 643 -25.01 -0.06 2.82
CA TYR A 643 -24.83 0.66 1.57
C TYR A 643 -23.44 1.25 1.43
N ARG A 644 -22.95 1.32 0.19
CA ARG A 644 -21.68 1.94 -0.17
C ARG A 644 -21.74 2.45 -1.60
N VAL A 645 -20.95 3.46 -1.95
CA VAL A 645 -20.79 3.89 -3.34
C VAL A 645 -20.33 2.74 -4.23
N SER A 646 -20.86 2.62 -5.44
CA SER A 646 -20.46 1.54 -6.34
C SER A 646 -19.01 1.67 -6.84
N TRP A 647 -18.44 0.55 -7.28
CA TRP A 647 -17.13 0.51 -7.95
C TRP A 647 -17.11 1.39 -9.20
N GLN A 648 -18.16 1.28 -10.03
CA GLN A 648 -18.27 2.04 -11.27
C GLN A 648 -18.35 3.55 -11.00
N THR A 649 -19.11 4.00 -10.01
CA THR A 649 -19.17 5.43 -9.67
C THR A 649 -17.84 5.94 -9.12
N SER A 650 -17.15 5.13 -8.30
CA SER A 650 -15.82 5.46 -7.78
C SER A 650 -14.81 5.71 -8.90
N ALA A 651 -15.00 4.99 -10.01
CA ALA A 651 -14.26 5.06 -11.25
C ALA A 651 -14.68 6.20 -12.21
N GLY A 652 -15.77 6.94 -11.91
CA GLY A 652 -16.36 7.93 -12.81
C GLY A 652 -17.34 7.34 -13.85
N GLY A 653 -17.64 6.04 -13.76
CA GLY A 653 -18.64 5.32 -14.54
C GLY A 653 -20.09 5.68 -14.17
N ILE A 654 -21.01 5.31 -15.06
CA ILE A 654 -22.43 5.71 -15.03
C ILE A 654 -23.33 4.53 -15.49
N PRO A 655 -23.38 3.42 -14.74
CA PRO A 655 -24.20 2.27 -15.13
C PRO A 655 -25.70 2.60 -15.13
N PRO A 656 -26.57 1.77 -15.73
CA PRO A 656 -27.98 2.13 -15.92
C PRO A 656 -28.80 2.25 -14.63
N GLU A 657 -28.45 1.45 -13.61
CA GLU A 657 -29.20 1.37 -12.36
C GLU A 657 -28.56 2.20 -11.24
N ILE A 658 -29.41 2.72 -10.34
CA ILE A 658 -28.92 3.45 -9.16
C ILE A 658 -28.42 2.47 -8.10
N PHE A 659 -29.08 1.33 -7.95
CA PHE A 659 -28.74 0.32 -6.96
C PHE A 659 -28.31 -0.97 -7.63
N GLU A 660 -27.38 -1.67 -7.02
CA GLU A 660 -26.92 -2.99 -7.45
C GLU A 660 -26.59 -3.85 -6.23
N ASP A 661 -26.89 -5.16 -6.31
CA ASP A 661 -26.41 -6.12 -5.33
C ASP A 661 -24.90 -6.25 -5.38
N ASN A 662 -24.28 -6.33 -4.21
CA ASN A 662 -22.89 -6.72 -4.12
C ASN A 662 -22.76 -8.24 -4.23
N LEU A 663 -22.42 -8.70 -5.44
CA LEU A 663 -22.16 -10.12 -5.74
C LEU A 663 -20.67 -10.42 -5.82
N ASN A 664 -19.84 -9.65 -5.11
CA ASN A 664 -18.39 -9.81 -5.08
C ASN A 664 -17.91 -10.37 -3.72
N ASN A 665 -16.72 -11.00 -3.70
CA ASN A 665 -16.09 -11.48 -2.47
C ASN A 665 -15.72 -10.33 -1.51
N TRP A 666 -15.46 -9.12 -2.04
CA TRP A 666 -15.33 -7.90 -1.25
C TRP A 666 -16.70 -7.50 -0.67
N SER A 667 -16.98 -7.96 0.55
CA SER A 667 -18.32 -8.03 1.16
C SER A 667 -18.47 -7.22 2.44
N GLY A 668 -17.37 -6.78 3.04
CA GLY A 668 -17.38 -5.76 4.08
C GLY A 668 -16.67 -4.51 3.59
N ASP A 669 -17.07 -3.35 4.10
CA ASP A 669 -16.42 -2.08 3.77
C ASP A 669 -16.67 -1.06 4.89
N HIS A 670 -15.91 0.02 4.83
CA HIS A 670 -15.99 1.19 5.72
C HIS A 670 -16.08 2.48 4.89
N CYS A 671 -15.66 2.43 3.63
CA CYS A 671 -15.64 3.57 2.72
C CYS A 671 -17.05 4.07 2.43
N SER A 672 -17.24 5.39 2.40
CA SER A 672 -18.54 6.06 2.20
C SER A 672 -19.65 5.74 3.22
N VAL A 673 -19.40 4.96 4.27
CA VAL A 673 -20.33 4.85 5.40
C VAL A 673 -20.15 6.07 6.31
N ALA A 674 -21.24 6.53 6.93
CA ALA A 674 -21.22 7.73 7.77
C ALA A 674 -20.18 7.61 8.92
N PRO A 675 -19.26 8.59 9.09
CA PRO A 675 -18.17 8.48 10.07
C PRO A 675 -18.60 8.31 11.54
N ASP A 676 -19.81 8.73 11.90
CA ASP A 676 -20.38 8.53 13.23
C ASP A 676 -20.82 7.07 13.49
N GLN A 677 -21.00 6.28 12.43
CA GLN A 677 -21.24 4.84 12.50
C GLN A 677 -19.95 4.02 12.34
N THR A 678 -18.83 4.64 11.96
CA THR A 678 -17.58 3.94 11.56
C THR A 678 -16.42 4.26 12.50
N ALA A 679 -16.69 4.42 13.80
CA ALA A 679 -15.65 4.65 14.79
C ALA A 679 -14.70 3.45 14.91
N GLY A 680 -13.41 3.71 15.15
CA GLY A 680 -12.43 2.67 15.47
C GLY A 680 -12.30 2.44 16.97
N ILE A 681 -11.41 1.52 17.37
CA ILE A 681 -11.10 1.27 18.79
C ILE A 681 -10.05 2.24 19.35
N PHE A 682 -10.13 2.48 20.66
CA PHE A 682 -9.07 3.10 21.46
C PHE A 682 -8.85 2.32 22.75
N PHE A 683 -7.62 1.86 22.99
CA PHE A 683 -7.15 1.35 24.27
C PHE A 683 -5.92 2.12 24.74
N SER A 684 -5.80 2.29 26.06
CA SER A 684 -4.60 2.79 26.72
C SER A 684 -4.25 1.92 27.91
N SER A 685 -2.95 1.65 28.11
CA SER A 685 -2.44 0.99 29.33
C SER A 685 -2.61 1.82 30.59
N ARG A 686 -3.00 3.10 30.46
CA ARG A 686 -3.23 4.02 31.57
C ARG A 686 -4.67 4.54 31.56
N ARG A 687 -5.16 4.89 32.75
CA ARG A 687 -6.45 5.59 32.88
C ARG A 687 -6.30 7.03 32.38
N LEU A 688 -7.02 7.36 31.33
CA LEU A 688 -7.09 8.71 30.77
C LEU A 688 -8.45 9.35 31.08
N PRO A 689 -8.55 10.69 31.10
CA PRO A 689 -9.82 11.40 31.18
C PRO A 689 -10.88 10.86 30.22
N GLU A 690 -12.11 10.74 30.72
CA GLU A 690 -13.26 10.34 29.93
C GLU A 690 -13.75 11.53 29.11
N ARG A 691 -13.50 11.50 27.80
CA ARG A 691 -13.94 12.50 26.83
C ARG A 691 -14.07 11.87 25.44
N ALA A 692 -14.72 12.57 24.53
CA ALA A 692 -14.68 12.22 23.10
C ALA A 692 -13.22 12.23 22.61
N ARG A 693 -12.87 11.22 21.82
CA ARG A 693 -11.53 10.98 21.31
C ARG A 693 -11.58 10.98 19.79
N SER A 694 -10.58 11.54 19.15
CA SER A 694 -10.39 11.47 17.71
C SER A 694 -9.04 10.87 17.38
N ILE A 695 -8.90 10.26 16.22
CA ILE A 695 -7.60 9.85 15.68
C ILE A 695 -6.59 11.01 15.63
N LEU A 696 -7.05 12.26 15.52
CA LEU A 696 -6.22 13.47 15.59
C LEU A 696 -5.54 13.65 16.96
N ASP A 697 -6.12 13.09 18.03
CA ASP A 697 -5.61 13.22 19.39
C ASP A 697 -4.39 12.31 19.67
N ILE A 698 -4.08 11.34 18.80
CA ILE A 698 -3.00 10.38 19.05
C ILE A 698 -1.62 11.03 18.96
N ALA A 699 -1.37 11.80 17.91
CA ALA A 699 -0.13 12.57 17.71
C ALA A 699 0.23 13.47 18.92
N PRO A 700 -0.66 14.38 19.38
CA PRO A 700 -0.36 15.24 20.53
C PRO A 700 -0.27 14.45 21.85
N THR A 701 -1.00 13.35 21.99
CA THR A 701 -0.89 12.45 23.17
C THR A 701 0.50 11.83 23.27
N ALA A 702 1.03 11.32 22.16
CA ALA A 702 2.38 10.74 22.11
C ALA A 702 3.47 11.79 22.36
N LEU A 703 3.37 12.96 21.71
CA LEU A 703 4.32 14.06 21.93
C LEU A 703 4.33 14.54 23.38
N HIS A 704 3.13 14.71 23.97
CA HIS A 704 2.99 15.13 25.36
C HIS A 704 3.66 14.16 26.34
N GLU A 705 3.43 12.85 26.16
CA GLU A 705 4.05 11.80 26.99
C GLU A 705 5.58 11.84 26.90
N LEU A 706 6.12 12.05 25.70
CA LEU A 706 7.57 12.12 25.47
C LEU A 706 8.21 13.41 25.99
N GLY A 707 7.41 14.36 26.51
CA GLY A 707 7.85 15.68 26.94
C GLY A 707 8.22 16.59 25.77
N VAL A 708 7.70 16.32 24.57
CA VAL A 708 7.90 17.13 23.38
C VAL A 708 6.77 18.16 23.28
N PRO A 709 7.06 19.46 23.12
CA PRO A 709 6.03 20.47 22.91
C PRO A 709 5.14 20.12 21.71
N VAL A 710 3.82 20.13 21.90
CA VAL A 710 2.85 19.93 20.82
C VAL A 710 2.83 21.19 19.94
N PRO A 711 3.15 21.08 18.64
CA PRO A 711 3.11 22.21 17.72
C PRO A 711 1.71 22.79 17.51
N ASP A 712 1.62 24.09 17.25
CA ASP A 712 0.34 24.81 17.04
C ASP A 712 -0.41 24.38 15.76
N ASP A 713 0.26 23.69 14.84
CA ASP A 713 -0.35 23.20 13.60
C ASP A 713 -1.04 21.82 13.79
N ILE A 714 -0.88 21.17 14.94
CA ILE A 714 -1.65 19.96 15.28
C ILE A 714 -3.05 20.38 15.75
N GLU A 715 -4.09 19.82 15.15
CA GLU A 715 -5.48 20.14 15.43
C GLU A 715 -6.05 19.34 16.62
N GLY A 716 -5.52 18.14 16.85
CA GLY A 716 -5.90 17.31 17.99
C GLY A 716 -5.38 17.84 19.34
N SER A 717 -5.79 17.18 20.42
CA SER A 717 -5.40 17.53 21.78
C SER A 717 -4.89 16.32 22.55
N ALA A 718 -3.91 16.52 23.42
CA ALA A 718 -3.36 15.43 24.24
C ALA A 718 -4.43 14.83 25.16
N LEU A 719 -4.60 13.51 25.13
CA LEU A 719 -5.65 12.80 25.88
C LEU A 719 -5.41 12.81 27.39
N GLN A 720 -4.17 13.03 27.84
CA GLN A 720 -3.83 13.18 29.26
C GLN A 720 -4.42 14.46 29.88
N GLN A 721 -4.80 15.43 29.07
CA GLN A 721 -5.34 16.70 29.53
C GLN A 721 -6.88 16.66 29.54
N SER A 722 -7.48 17.27 30.56
CA SER A 722 -8.91 17.57 30.55
C SER A 722 -9.19 18.59 29.43
N THR A 723 -10.26 18.39 28.67
CA THR A 723 -10.68 19.39 27.67
C THR A 723 -10.89 20.75 28.36
N PRO A 724 -10.42 21.87 27.77
CA PRO A 724 -10.68 23.20 28.31
C PRO A 724 -12.18 23.51 28.47
#